data_AF-A0A0F6T486-F1
#
_entry.id   AF-A0A0F6T486-F1
#
_cell.length_a   1.000
_cell.length_b   1.000
_cell.length_c   1.000
_cell.angle_alpha   90.00
_cell.angle_beta   90.00
_cell.angle_gamma   90.00
#
_symmetry.space_group_name_H-M   'P 1'
#
loop_
_entity.id
_entity.type
_entity.pdbx_description
1 polymer ?
#
loop_
_entity_poly.entity_id
_entity_poly.type
_entity_poly.pdbx_seq_one_letter_code
_entity_poly.pdbx_strand_id
1 'polypeptide(L)'
;MPAPNHPLPHLETLANGLQVSVRHAPHLKRCAATLRVAAGSHDVPPAWPGLAHFLEHLLFLGTERFPADQGLMAYVRAQGGQLNAKTCERSTEFFFELPANAFAAGLERLCDMLARPRLDLAEQRREREVLHAEFLAWSRDATAQRQFALFDGLSAAHPLRAFHAGNRYSLNLASPAFQQGLRQFHDDFYQAGQMTLSLAGPQPVAELRALAERYGAGLPAGQRREQAPPPPLLATGPNPYQRLDGQRLDLVFALEELPQGADTALDFLCTWLQSGKPGGLLAKLQQQSLAHSLKAQALYQFAGQGLLHLELQLNQASREAQQQVRQLLLDWLGFFTAQGDWPPLREEYALLQQRRVQVGSALELARRDSGHTAQDLDDCGLAALQALLRQLQPQAVDSFSGDWQLPPANPFLRSPTEAPPAGLIRGQSSKHRGLRTFAQDRSRGRREHSALSYSQALPADSGEGQLLLRWRLATAIPSGWHQRLQRSLGALADDARQAGVELSFTASGTDWLLQLRGLHQPMPAVLQQALQQLAQPAPAFWQAGQGNEEAPPMPLRQLLKAFAEQPLPDRGEALTAEALQALWDQTRWDGLAVAVPAHMQDALARSLQRMPGTADTQLSQALLAQTGHAWQTVSMDSAEQALLLFCQSPSSLLADEAAWRLLGQLCQTPFYQRLRVELQLGYGVFSAVRQRDGRTGLLFGVQSPNSSLVEILGHLEQFLQQLPERLQALDAQAWVEQRQALAQQLQPAQLPLEQAAQLLWQARLAGHPSDYLQQLQASIEALTPTAVIRAAQQLQQAAGGWRALANGPCPGSPWQAAT
;
A
#
# COMPACT_ATOMS: atom_id res chain seq x y z
N MET A 1 6.60 -33.14 9.83
CA MET A 1 6.45 -31.72 10.16
C MET A 1 7.18 -30.92 9.10
N PRO A 2 6.54 -29.93 8.44
CA PRO A 2 7.32 -28.99 7.64
C PRO A 2 8.31 -28.28 8.57
N ALA A 3 9.54 -28.05 8.09
CA ALA A 3 10.53 -27.30 8.84
C ALA A 3 9.94 -25.94 9.23
N PRO A 4 10.13 -25.45 10.47
CA PRO A 4 9.66 -24.12 10.83
C PRO A 4 10.29 -23.10 9.88
N ASN A 5 9.48 -22.19 9.35
CA ASN A 5 9.98 -21.05 8.58
C ASN A 5 10.96 -20.29 9.48
N HIS A 6 12.24 -20.27 9.10
CA HIS A 6 13.23 -19.51 9.85
C HIS A 6 12.88 -18.01 9.77
N PRO A 7 12.94 -17.27 10.89
CA PRO A 7 12.61 -15.84 10.91
C PRO A 7 13.61 -15.01 10.07
N LEU A 8 14.84 -15.51 9.92
CA LEU A 8 15.91 -14.88 9.17
C LEU A 8 15.96 -15.39 7.73
N PRO A 9 16.28 -14.52 6.75
CA PRO A 9 16.56 -14.97 5.40
C PRO A 9 17.87 -15.75 5.37
N HIS A 10 18.03 -16.61 4.37
CA HIS A 10 19.31 -17.25 4.10
C HIS A 10 20.20 -16.28 3.34
N LEU A 11 21.42 -16.06 3.85
CA LEU A 11 22.42 -15.16 3.28
C LEU A 11 23.61 -15.96 2.75
N GLU A 12 24.08 -15.63 1.54
CA GLU A 12 25.30 -16.18 0.97
C GLU A 12 25.98 -15.20 0.00
N THR A 13 27.25 -15.44 -0.31
CA THR A 13 27.99 -14.71 -1.34
C THR A 13 28.38 -15.67 -2.45
N LEU A 14 27.95 -15.38 -3.68
CA LEU A 14 28.26 -16.21 -4.85
C LEU A 14 29.71 -16.03 -5.30
N ALA A 15 30.19 -16.95 -6.13
CA ALA A 15 31.57 -16.95 -6.64
C ALA A 15 31.97 -15.67 -7.40
N ASN A 16 31.01 -14.96 -8.01
CA ASN A 16 31.26 -13.70 -8.71
C ASN A 16 31.25 -12.47 -7.79
N GLY A 17 30.97 -12.64 -6.49
CA GLY A 17 30.92 -11.58 -5.48
C GLY A 17 29.51 -11.08 -5.15
N LEU A 18 28.47 -11.57 -5.85
CA LEU A 18 27.08 -11.18 -5.58
C LEU A 18 26.66 -11.63 -4.17
N GLN A 19 26.18 -10.68 -3.37
CA GLN A 19 25.52 -11.02 -2.11
C GLN A 19 24.08 -11.42 -2.39
N VAL A 20 23.64 -12.55 -1.85
CA VAL A 20 22.32 -13.11 -2.06
C VAL A 20 21.61 -13.26 -0.72
N SER A 21 20.37 -12.77 -0.67
CA SER A 21 19.42 -13.00 0.42
C SER A 21 18.20 -13.71 -0.12
N VAL A 22 17.79 -14.82 0.49
CA VAL A 22 16.58 -15.55 0.07
C VAL A 22 15.66 -15.85 1.23
N ARG A 23 14.35 -15.66 0.99
CA ARG A 23 13.29 -15.92 1.97
C ARG A 23 12.21 -16.83 1.41
N HIS A 24 12.04 -17.99 2.05
CA HIS A 24 10.88 -18.84 1.85
C HIS A 24 9.69 -18.31 2.66
N ALA A 25 8.62 -17.96 1.94
CA ALA A 25 7.38 -17.43 2.50
C ALA A 25 6.18 -18.17 1.86
N PRO A 26 5.84 -19.39 2.34
CA PRO A 26 4.86 -20.28 1.69
C PRO A 26 3.43 -19.76 1.68
N HIS A 27 3.10 -18.77 2.51
CA HIS A 27 1.79 -18.12 2.55
C HIS A 27 1.58 -17.17 1.35
N LEU A 28 2.67 -16.69 0.72
CA LEU A 28 2.60 -15.77 -0.41
C LEU A 28 2.15 -16.48 -1.69
N LYS A 29 1.44 -15.74 -2.55
CA LYS A 29 1.07 -16.20 -3.90
C LYS A 29 1.96 -15.64 -5.00
N ARG A 30 2.85 -14.70 -4.64
CA ARG A 30 3.72 -13.97 -5.56
C ARG A 30 5.15 -14.02 -5.07
N CYS A 31 6.08 -13.74 -5.98
CA CYS A 31 7.50 -13.70 -5.75
C CYS A 31 8.02 -12.31 -6.10
N ALA A 32 9.03 -11.84 -5.38
CA ALA A 32 9.68 -10.59 -5.69
C ALA A 32 11.20 -10.73 -5.68
N ALA A 33 11.83 -9.90 -6.50
CA ALA A 33 13.26 -9.70 -6.52
C ALA A 33 13.54 -8.22 -6.26
N THR A 34 14.51 -7.94 -5.41
CA THR A 34 15.11 -6.61 -5.25
C THR A 34 16.61 -6.75 -5.43
N LEU A 35 17.16 -6.06 -6.43
CA LEU A 35 18.60 -5.94 -6.60
C LEU A 35 19.02 -4.51 -6.24
N ARG A 36 19.89 -4.41 -5.25
CA ARG A 36 20.46 -3.15 -4.77
C ARG A 36 21.90 -3.03 -5.20
N VAL A 37 22.22 -1.99 -5.95
CA VAL A 37 23.59 -1.58 -6.28
C VAL A 37 24.05 -0.59 -5.21
N ALA A 38 25.18 -0.84 -4.56
CA ALA A 38 25.77 0.05 -3.56
C ALA A 38 26.52 1.23 -4.24
N ALA A 39 25.78 1.98 -5.07
CA ALA A 39 26.19 3.23 -5.69
C ALA A 39 24.94 4.04 -6.04
N GLY A 40 24.98 5.35 -5.81
CA GLY A 40 23.86 6.26 -6.08
C GLY A 40 24.34 7.62 -6.56
N SER A 41 23.46 8.62 -6.41
CA SER A 41 23.71 9.98 -6.89
C SER A 41 24.92 10.66 -6.27
N HIS A 42 25.34 10.28 -5.07
CA HIS A 42 26.51 10.86 -4.42
C HIS A 42 27.85 10.20 -4.83
N ASP A 43 27.79 9.12 -5.62
CA ASP A 43 28.97 8.37 -6.07
C ASP A 43 29.33 8.69 -7.54
N VAL A 44 28.52 9.53 -8.19
CA VAL A 44 28.80 10.02 -9.55
C VAL A 44 29.91 11.06 -9.53
N PRO A 45 30.70 11.18 -10.62
CA PRO A 45 31.62 12.30 -10.77
C PRO A 45 30.88 13.64 -10.68
N PRO A 46 31.37 14.64 -9.92
CA PRO A 46 30.71 15.94 -9.76
C PRO A 46 30.46 16.70 -11.07
N ALA A 47 31.22 16.36 -12.13
CA ALA A 47 31.05 16.92 -13.47
C ALA A 47 29.74 16.49 -14.15
N TRP A 48 29.12 15.38 -13.73
CA TRP A 48 27.94 14.80 -14.38
C TRP A 48 26.75 14.64 -13.41
N PRO A 49 26.18 15.75 -12.90
CA PRO A 49 25.01 15.69 -12.04
C PRO A 49 23.83 14.98 -12.73
N GLY A 50 23.26 13.99 -12.05
CA GLY A 50 22.17 13.15 -12.56
C GLY A 50 22.58 11.95 -13.40
N LEU A 51 23.88 11.62 -13.49
CA LEU A 51 24.35 10.47 -14.26
C LEU A 51 23.81 9.13 -13.73
N ALA A 52 23.73 8.92 -12.41
CA ALA A 52 23.18 7.70 -11.83
C ALA A 52 21.69 7.52 -12.16
N HIS A 53 20.91 8.59 -11.99
CA HIS A 53 19.49 8.62 -12.37
C HIS A 53 19.31 8.38 -13.88
N PHE A 54 20.15 8.98 -14.71
CA PHE A 54 20.10 8.74 -16.14
C PHE A 54 20.45 7.30 -16.50
N LEU A 55 21.47 6.71 -15.89
CA LEU A 55 21.82 5.30 -16.10
C LEU A 55 20.65 4.38 -15.70
N GLU A 56 19.98 4.63 -14.58
CA GLU A 56 18.77 3.89 -14.17
C GLU A 56 17.74 3.82 -15.32
N HIS A 57 17.43 4.94 -15.98
CA HIS A 57 16.51 4.97 -17.11
C HIS A 57 17.04 4.18 -18.31
N LEU A 58 18.31 4.38 -18.67
CA LEU A 58 18.92 3.72 -19.83
C LEU A 58 18.90 2.20 -19.73
N LEU A 59 19.00 1.65 -18.51
CA LEU A 59 18.97 0.20 -18.29
C LEU A 59 17.63 -0.40 -18.75
N PHE A 60 16.51 0.33 -18.63
CA PHE A 60 15.20 -0.16 -19.09
C PHE A 60 14.99 -0.13 -20.60
N LEU A 61 15.92 0.44 -21.38
CA LEU A 61 15.80 0.55 -22.84
C LEU A 61 16.16 -0.73 -23.61
N GLY A 62 16.40 -1.82 -22.88
CA GLY A 62 16.61 -3.16 -23.43
C GLY A 62 18.08 -3.49 -23.71
N THR A 63 18.30 -4.76 -24.00
CA THR A 63 19.61 -5.36 -24.29
C THR A 63 19.62 -5.93 -25.71
N GLU A 64 20.75 -6.47 -26.16
CA GLU A 64 20.79 -7.24 -27.42
C GLU A 64 19.90 -8.49 -27.34
N ARG A 65 19.87 -9.14 -26.16
CA ARG A 65 19.12 -10.37 -25.92
C ARG A 65 17.63 -10.12 -25.71
N PHE A 66 17.28 -9.05 -25.00
CA PHE A 66 15.91 -8.65 -24.70
C PHE A 66 15.69 -7.20 -25.15
N PRO A 67 15.23 -6.99 -26.40
CA PRO A 67 14.82 -5.66 -26.86
C PRO A 67 13.72 -5.07 -25.97
N ALA A 68 13.51 -3.75 -26.01
CA ALA A 68 12.66 -3.04 -25.04
C ALA A 68 11.22 -3.59 -24.90
N ASP A 69 10.62 -4.08 -26.00
CA ASP A 69 9.30 -4.72 -26.04
C ASP A 69 9.27 -6.12 -25.41
N GLN A 70 10.43 -6.71 -25.18
CA GLN A 70 10.65 -7.99 -24.50
C GLN A 70 11.45 -7.85 -23.21
N GLY A 71 11.88 -6.63 -22.87
CA GLY A 71 12.67 -6.31 -21.68
C GLY A 71 11.89 -6.49 -20.38
N LEU A 72 12.57 -6.26 -19.24
CA LEU A 72 11.98 -6.48 -17.92
C LEU A 72 10.64 -5.75 -17.74
N MET A 73 10.57 -4.48 -18.14
CA MET A 73 9.37 -3.66 -17.98
C MET A 73 8.18 -4.22 -18.75
N ALA A 74 8.38 -4.56 -20.03
CA ALA A 74 7.32 -5.09 -20.88
C ALA A 74 6.85 -6.48 -20.40
N TYR A 75 7.80 -7.35 -20.07
CA TYR A 75 7.52 -8.70 -19.59
C TYR A 75 6.73 -8.70 -18.28
N VAL A 76 7.18 -7.92 -17.28
CA VAL A 76 6.52 -7.89 -15.97
C VAL A 76 5.08 -7.38 -16.09
N ARG A 77 4.84 -6.32 -16.88
CA ARG A 77 3.49 -5.81 -17.13
C ARG A 77 2.59 -6.83 -17.82
N ALA A 78 3.11 -7.54 -18.83
CA ALA A 78 2.37 -8.59 -19.55
C ALA A 78 1.93 -9.74 -18.62
N GLN A 79 2.67 -9.99 -17.55
CA GLN A 79 2.38 -11.03 -16.55
C GLN A 79 1.54 -10.52 -15.36
N GLY A 80 0.97 -9.31 -15.42
CA GLY A 80 0.24 -8.71 -14.31
C GLY A 80 1.14 -8.44 -13.09
N GLY A 81 2.42 -8.17 -13.34
CA GLY A 81 3.42 -7.81 -12.36
C GLY A 81 3.51 -6.31 -12.10
N GLN A 82 4.23 -5.97 -11.04
CA GLN A 82 4.66 -4.60 -10.76
C GLN A 82 6.19 -4.54 -10.78
N LEU A 83 6.74 -3.44 -11.28
CA LEU A 83 8.17 -3.16 -11.19
C LEU A 83 8.39 -1.67 -10.94
N ASN A 84 9.54 -1.35 -10.39
CA ASN A 84 10.09 -0.01 -10.43
C ASN A 84 11.60 -0.05 -10.22
N ALA A 85 12.22 1.12 -10.32
CA ALA A 85 13.55 1.37 -9.79
C ALA A 85 13.57 2.65 -8.96
N LYS A 86 14.66 2.84 -8.22
CA LYS A 86 14.90 4.05 -7.45
C LYS A 86 16.40 4.30 -7.28
N THR A 87 16.90 5.40 -7.83
CA THR A 87 18.21 5.96 -7.45
C THR A 87 18.07 6.79 -6.18
N CYS A 88 18.75 6.35 -5.12
CA CYS A 88 18.95 7.06 -3.88
C CYS A 88 20.34 7.71 -3.85
N GLU A 89 20.68 8.32 -2.72
CA GLU A 89 21.94 9.01 -2.49
C GLU A 89 23.16 8.08 -2.64
N ARG A 90 23.06 6.86 -2.10
CA ARG A 90 24.18 5.90 -1.98
C ARG A 90 23.87 4.52 -2.54
N SER A 91 22.71 4.36 -3.18
CA SER A 91 22.31 3.09 -3.79
C SER A 91 21.29 3.30 -4.90
N THR A 92 21.28 2.39 -5.87
CA THR A 92 20.21 2.27 -6.87
C THR A 92 19.53 0.90 -6.70
N GLU A 93 18.21 0.90 -6.55
CA GLU A 93 17.40 -0.31 -6.36
C GLU A 93 16.59 -0.60 -7.62
N PHE A 94 16.59 -1.86 -8.06
CA PHE A 94 15.72 -2.38 -9.12
C PHE A 94 14.88 -3.50 -8.54
N PHE A 95 13.56 -3.44 -8.69
CA PHE A 95 12.70 -4.44 -8.08
C PHE A 95 11.45 -4.74 -8.90
N PHE A 96 11.00 -5.98 -8.81
CA PHE A 96 9.75 -6.42 -9.43
C PHE A 96 9.07 -7.51 -8.60
N GLU A 97 7.78 -7.69 -8.84
CA GLU A 97 6.98 -8.76 -8.28
C GLU A 97 6.14 -9.45 -9.36
N LEU A 98 6.18 -10.79 -9.38
CA LEU A 98 5.53 -11.64 -10.36
C LEU A 98 4.87 -12.88 -9.73
N PRO A 99 3.91 -13.51 -10.43
CA PRO A 99 3.50 -14.88 -10.14
C PRO A 99 4.70 -15.85 -10.17
N ALA A 100 4.64 -16.93 -9.38
CA ALA A 100 5.79 -17.83 -9.18
C ALA A 100 6.27 -18.50 -10.48
N ASN A 101 5.37 -18.87 -11.38
CA ASN A 101 5.69 -19.48 -12.67
C ASN A 101 6.40 -18.52 -13.64
N ALA A 102 6.13 -17.22 -13.54
CA ALA A 102 6.72 -16.18 -14.39
C ALA A 102 8.03 -15.60 -13.84
N PHE A 103 8.33 -15.87 -12.56
CA PHE A 103 9.39 -15.21 -11.79
C PHE A 103 10.79 -15.41 -12.38
N ALA A 104 11.13 -16.65 -12.76
CA ALA A 104 12.47 -17.00 -13.25
C ALA A 104 12.86 -16.20 -14.52
N ALA A 105 11.93 -16.03 -15.45
CA ALA A 105 12.14 -15.26 -16.68
C ALA A 105 12.18 -13.73 -16.44
N GLY A 106 11.56 -13.26 -15.35
CA GLY A 106 11.74 -11.88 -14.88
C GLY A 106 13.14 -11.66 -14.30
N LEU A 107 13.63 -12.61 -13.49
CA LEU A 107 14.95 -12.54 -12.88
C LEU A 107 16.06 -12.59 -13.94
N GLU A 108 15.90 -13.42 -14.96
CA GLU A 108 16.80 -13.46 -16.12
C GLU A 108 16.92 -12.09 -16.80
N ARG A 109 15.79 -11.42 -17.05
CA ARG A 109 15.76 -10.10 -17.68
C ARG A 109 16.38 -9.04 -16.79
N LEU A 110 16.13 -9.09 -15.48
CA LEU A 110 16.75 -8.16 -14.51
C LEU A 110 18.28 -8.28 -14.54
N CYS A 111 18.82 -9.48 -14.46
CA CYS A 111 20.27 -9.69 -14.47
C CYS A 111 20.90 -9.30 -15.82
N ASP A 112 20.26 -9.64 -16.94
CA ASP A 112 20.74 -9.27 -18.28
C ASP A 112 20.72 -7.75 -18.50
N MET A 113 19.63 -7.09 -18.10
CA MET A 113 19.44 -5.63 -18.14
C MET A 113 20.58 -4.89 -17.45
N LEU A 114 20.98 -5.35 -16.26
CA LEU A 114 22.05 -4.72 -15.47
C LEU A 114 23.44 -5.05 -15.99
N ALA A 115 23.64 -6.26 -16.51
CA ALA A 115 24.94 -6.73 -16.97
C ALA A 115 25.33 -6.16 -18.35
N ARG A 116 24.36 -6.03 -19.27
CA ARG A 116 24.64 -5.81 -20.70
C ARG A 116 23.69 -4.78 -21.35
N PRO A 117 23.62 -3.55 -20.82
CA PRO A 117 22.81 -2.51 -21.46
C PRO A 117 23.41 -2.10 -22.81
N ARG A 118 22.55 -1.79 -23.79
CA ARG A 118 23.01 -1.33 -25.11
C ARG A 118 23.66 0.04 -25.08
N LEU A 119 23.14 0.93 -24.23
CA LEU A 119 23.53 2.34 -24.14
C LEU A 119 23.60 3.03 -25.51
N ASP A 120 22.63 2.76 -26.41
CA ASP A 120 22.61 3.36 -27.75
C ASP A 120 22.47 4.89 -27.68
N LEU A 121 23.23 5.62 -28.50
CA LEU A 121 23.28 7.08 -28.42
C LEU A 121 21.97 7.76 -28.87
N ALA A 122 21.21 7.15 -29.80
CA ALA A 122 19.93 7.70 -30.22
C ALA A 122 18.85 7.47 -29.14
N GLU A 123 18.88 6.32 -28.47
CA GLU A 123 18.08 6.04 -27.27
C GLU A 123 18.41 7.01 -26.13
N GLN A 124 19.70 7.21 -25.82
CA GLN A 124 20.14 8.18 -24.82
C GLN A 124 19.61 9.60 -25.10
N ARG A 125 19.61 10.04 -26.36
CA ARG A 125 19.10 11.36 -26.75
C ARG A 125 17.61 11.49 -26.46
N ARG A 126 16.80 10.47 -26.75
CA ARG A 126 15.37 10.47 -26.46
C ARG A 126 15.12 10.48 -24.96
N GLU A 127 15.80 9.60 -24.23
CA GLU A 127 15.58 9.43 -22.79
C GLU A 127 16.03 10.64 -21.97
N ARG A 128 17.08 11.35 -22.41
CA ARG A 128 17.48 12.62 -21.79
C ARG A 128 16.37 13.68 -21.85
N GLU A 129 15.58 13.69 -22.92
CA GLU A 129 14.45 14.63 -23.03
C GLU A 129 13.28 14.24 -22.12
N VAL A 130 13.07 12.93 -21.90
CA VAL A 130 12.12 12.42 -20.88
C VAL A 130 12.54 12.90 -19.49
N LEU A 131 13.80 12.67 -19.12
CA LEU A 131 14.35 13.09 -17.82
C LEU A 131 14.35 14.62 -17.67
N HIS A 132 14.57 15.37 -18.76
CA HIS A 132 14.41 16.83 -18.71
C HIS A 132 12.96 17.26 -18.45
N ALA A 133 11.98 16.59 -19.05
CA ALA A 133 10.57 16.87 -18.78
C ALA A 133 10.19 16.52 -17.33
N GLU A 134 10.73 15.43 -16.79
CA GLU A 134 10.59 15.05 -15.38
C GLU A 134 11.20 16.10 -14.44
N PHE A 135 12.42 16.56 -14.71
CA PHE A 135 13.04 17.67 -13.99
C PHE A 135 12.16 18.92 -14.00
N LEU A 136 11.61 19.30 -15.16
CA LEU A 136 10.70 20.45 -15.25
C LEU A 136 9.43 20.23 -14.42
N ALA A 137 8.85 19.04 -14.47
CA ALA A 137 7.68 18.68 -13.68
C ALA A 137 7.96 18.78 -12.16
N TRP A 138 9.02 18.14 -11.66
CA TRP A 138 9.42 18.22 -10.25
C TRP A 138 9.81 19.63 -9.82
N SER A 139 10.48 20.39 -10.69
CA SER A 139 10.86 21.78 -10.38
C SER A 139 9.67 22.71 -10.19
N ARG A 140 8.49 22.32 -10.68
CA ARG A 140 7.22 23.06 -10.55
C ARG A 140 6.28 22.42 -9.52
N ASP A 141 6.61 21.23 -9.03
CA ASP A 141 5.82 20.53 -8.02
C ASP A 141 6.16 21.07 -6.61
N ALA A 142 5.14 21.62 -5.94
CA ALA A 142 5.33 22.21 -4.62
C ALA A 142 5.79 21.18 -3.56
N THR A 143 5.42 19.91 -3.71
CA THR A 143 5.83 18.85 -2.77
C THR A 143 7.31 18.50 -2.93
N ALA A 144 7.77 18.34 -4.17
CA ALA A 144 9.18 18.13 -4.47
C ALA A 144 10.02 19.34 -4.02
N GLN A 145 9.58 20.57 -4.31
CA GLN A 145 10.26 21.78 -3.83
C GLN A 145 10.36 21.82 -2.29
N ARG A 146 9.28 21.46 -1.58
CA ARG A 146 9.30 21.34 -0.12
C ARG A 146 10.30 20.29 0.36
N GLN A 147 10.33 19.12 -0.26
CA GLN A 147 11.28 18.05 0.09
C GLN A 147 12.73 18.51 -0.09
N PHE A 148 13.06 19.17 -1.21
CA PHE A 148 14.40 19.71 -1.42
C PHE A 148 14.75 20.80 -0.40
N ALA A 149 13.79 21.65 -0.04
CA ALA A 149 14.00 22.71 0.96
C ALA A 149 14.29 22.17 2.37
N LEU A 150 13.99 20.89 2.66
CA LEU A 150 14.40 20.25 3.92
C LEU A 150 15.92 20.21 4.06
N PHE A 151 16.67 20.23 2.97
CA PHE A 151 18.13 20.21 3.01
C PHE A 151 18.75 21.61 3.13
N ASP A 152 17.99 22.71 3.07
CA ASP A 152 18.54 24.08 3.05
C ASP A 152 19.34 24.45 4.32
N GLY A 153 19.08 23.79 5.45
CA GLY A 153 19.84 23.96 6.69
C GLY A 153 21.19 23.23 6.69
N LEU A 154 21.44 22.33 5.74
CA LEU A 154 22.69 21.59 5.62
C LEU A 154 23.81 22.43 4.99
N SER A 155 25.04 22.03 5.26
CA SER A 155 26.25 22.54 4.63
C SER A 155 26.12 22.52 3.11
N ALA A 156 26.39 23.65 2.46
CA ALA A 156 26.39 23.78 1.01
C ALA A 156 27.40 22.85 0.31
N ALA A 157 28.43 22.38 1.04
CA ALA A 157 29.39 21.41 0.55
C ALA A 157 28.88 19.96 0.61
N HIS A 158 27.82 19.70 1.37
CA HIS A 158 27.26 18.36 1.52
C HIS A 158 26.53 17.91 0.24
N PRO A 159 26.73 16.68 -0.26
CA PRO A 159 26.08 16.21 -1.48
C PRO A 159 24.54 16.26 -1.46
N LEU A 160 23.91 16.19 -0.28
CA LEU A 160 22.45 16.39 -0.15
C LEU A 160 21.95 17.76 -0.65
N ARG A 161 22.82 18.77 -0.70
CA ARG A 161 22.52 20.10 -1.28
C ARG A 161 22.72 20.16 -2.79
N ALA A 162 23.35 19.15 -3.38
CA ALA A 162 23.70 19.16 -4.80
C ALA A 162 22.51 18.76 -5.68
N PHE A 163 22.61 19.12 -6.95
CA PHE A 163 21.61 18.77 -7.96
C PHE A 163 21.83 17.34 -8.44
N HIS A 164 20.87 16.44 -8.23
CA HIS A 164 20.99 15.03 -8.61
C HIS A 164 19.94 14.54 -9.61
N ALA A 165 18.92 15.33 -9.91
CA ALA A 165 17.86 14.90 -10.82
C ALA A 165 18.39 14.70 -12.26
N GLY A 166 19.38 15.50 -12.66
CA GLY A 166 19.85 15.56 -14.04
C GLY A 166 18.92 16.39 -14.93
N ASN A 167 19.46 16.92 -16.02
CA ASN A 167 18.69 17.58 -17.08
C ASN A 167 19.51 17.60 -18.38
N ARG A 168 18.91 18.11 -19.46
CA ARG A 168 19.59 18.21 -20.76
C ARG A 168 20.92 18.98 -20.75
N TYR A 169 21.12 19.87 -19.78
CA TYR A 169 22.34 20.69 -19.65
C TYR A 169 23.44 19.96 -18.88
N SER A 170 23.10 19.21 -17.83
CA SER A 170 24.06 18.40 -17.07
C SER A 170 24.45 17.11 -17.81
N LEU A 171 23.54 16.55 -18.61
CA LEU A 171 23.72 15.32 -19.37
C LEU A 171 24.19 15.61 -20.80
N ASN A 172 25.46 16.02 -20.92
CA ASN A 172 26.05 16.42 -22.20
C ASN A 172 26.49 15.21 -23.05
N LEU A 173 25.53 14.60 -23.77
CA LEU A 173 25.78 13.42 -24.61
C LEU A 173 26.79 13.62 -25.73
N ALA A 174 27.04 14.86 -26.16
CA ALA A 174 28.03 15.18 -27.20
C ALA A 174 29.47 15.17 -26.68
N SER A 175 29.66 15.22 -25.36
CA SER A 175 30.97 15.17 -24.72
C SER A 175 31.53 13.74 -24.70
N PRO A 176 32.72 13.48 -25.29
CA PRO A 176 33.39 12.19 -25.13
C PRO A 176 33.66 11.85 -23.66
N ALA A 177 33.97 12.85 -22.84
CA ALA A 177 34.22 12.68 -21.41
C ALA A 177 32.96 12.26 -20.65
N PHE A 178 31.77 12.74 -21.04
CA PHE A 178 30.50 12.27 -20.47
C PHE A 178 30.26 10.81 -20.83
N GLN A 179 30.44 10.45 -22.10
CA GLN A 179 30.26 9.07 -22.57
C GLN A 179 31.22 8.10 -21.89
N GLN A 180 32.46 8.52 -21.65
CA GLN A 180 33.42 7.77 -20.85
C GLN A 180 32.97 7.66 -19.39
N GLY A 181 32.52 8.76 -18.78
CA GLY A 181 32.02 8.76 -17.39
C GLY A 181 30.81 7.85 -17.19
N LEU A 182 29.88 7.81 -18.15
CA LEU A 182 28.72 6.92 -18.11
C LEU A 182 29.13 5.45 -18.13
N ARG A 183 30.00 5.07 -19.07
CA ARG A 183 30.53 3.69 -19.17
C ARG A 183 31.33 3.32 -17.93
N GLN A 184 32.23 4.20 -17.48
CA GLN A 184 33.05 3.94 -16.32
C GLN A 184 32.19 3.78 -15.05
N PHE A 185 31.15 4.60 -14.86
CA PHE A 185 30.26 4.44 -13.72
C PHE A 185 29.50 3.09 -13.75
N HIS A 186 29.07 2.65 -14.94
CA HIS A 186 28.51 1.30 -15.11
C HIS A 186 29.55 0.21 -14.81
N ASP A 187 30.72 0.24 -15.45
CA ASP A 187 31.78 -0.75 -15.27
C ASP A 187 32.25 -0.86 -13.80
N ASP A 188 32.32 0.28 -13.11
CA ASP A 188 32.85 0.38 -11.75
C ASP A 188 31.88 -0.13 -10.68
N PHE A 189 30.58 0.10 -10.87
CA PHE A 189 29.55 -0.16 -9.85
C PHE A 189 28.52 -1.22 -10.24
N TYR A 190 28.28 -1.47 -11.53
CA TYR A 190 27.30 -2.45 -12.00
C TYR A 190 27.92 -3.85 -12.18
N GLN A 191 28.58 -4.29 -11.12
CA GLN A 191 29.28 -5.56 -11.01
C GLN A 191 28.92 -6.25 -9.69
N ALA A 192 28.96 -7.58 -9.69
CA ALA A 192 28.40 -8.44 -8.65
C ALA A 192 28.91 -8.11 -7.23
N GLY A 193 30.19 -7.77 -7.06
CA GLY A 193 30.75 -7.37 -5.76
C GLY A 193 30.16 -6.10 -5.15
N GLN A 194 29.46 -5.28 -5.94
CA GLN A 194 28.76 -4.08 -5.49
C GLN A 194 27.25 -4.30 -5.33
N MET A 195 26.75 -5.52 -5.56
CA MET A 195 25.33 -5.82 -5.63
C MET A 195 24.87 -6.75 -4.51
N THR A 196 23.64 -6.52 -4.05
CA THR A 196 22.89 -7.43 -3.20
C THR A 196 21.59 -7.81 -3.90
N LEU A 197 21.37 -9.10 -4.18
CA LEU A 197 20.14 -9.65 -4.73
C LEU A 197 19.32 -10.30 -3.61
N SER A 198 18.11 -9.79 -3.38
CA SER A 198 17.17 -10.33 -2.42
C SER A 198 15.96 -10.95 -3.14
N LEU A 199 15.64 -12.21 -2.84
CA LEU A 199 14.51 -12.94 -3.40
C LEU A 199 13.55 -13.40 -2.29
N ALA A 200 12.25 -13.12 -2.44
CA ALA A 200 11.23 -13.60 -1.53
C ALA A 200 10.07 -14.24 -2.29
N GLY A 201 9.60 -15.41 -1.86
CA GLY A 201 8.47 -16.10 -2.51
C GLY A 201 8.09 -17.42 -1.83
N PRO A 202 7.02 -18.08 -2.31
CA PRO A 202 6.56 -19.37 -1.80
C PRO A 202 7.52 -20.53 -2.09
N GLN A 203 8.49 -20.37 -2.99
CA GLN A 203 9.47 -21.41 -3.32
C GLN A 203 10.34 -21.76 -2.11
N PRO A 204 10.74 -23.02 -1.94
CA PRO A 204 11.72 -23.41 -0.93
C PRO A 204 13.05 -22.67 -1.10
N VAL A 205 13.78 -22.49 0.00
CA VAL A 205 15.10 -21.82 0.00
C VAL A 205 16.04 -22.38 -1.07
N ALA A 206 16.12 -23.70 -1.23
CA ALA A 206 16.98 -24.33 -2.23
C ALA A 206 16.65 -23.92 -3.68
N GLU A 207 15.37 -23.74 -4.01
CA GLU A 207 14.94 -23.31 -5.34
C GLU A 207 15.25 -21.83 -5.56
N LEU A 208 15.00 -20.96 -4.58
CA LEU A 208 15.36 -19.55 -4.65
C LEU A 208 16.87 -19.35 -4.81
N ARG A 209 17.69 -20.12 -4.08
CA ARG A 209 19.15 -20.11 -4.23
C ARG A 209 19.57 -20.52 -5.62
N ALA A 210 19.03 -21.62 -6.15
CA ALA A 210 19.33 -22.07 -7.51
C ALA A 210 18.96 -21.02 -8.58
N LEU A 211 17.85 -20.28 -8.39
CA LEU A 211 17.48 -19.16 -9.25
C LEU A 211 18.49 -18.00 -9.14
N ALA A 212 18.86 -17.62 -7.92
CA ALA A 212 19.85 -16.56 -7.67
C ALA A 212 21.22 -16.92 -8.28
N GLU A 213 21.69 -18.15 -8.07
CA GLU A 213 22.94 -18.65 -8.64
C GLU A 213 22.90 -18.64 -10.18
N ARG A 214 21.85 -19.22 -10.77
CA ARG A 214 21.73 -19.36 -12.22
C ARG A 214 21.75 -18.01 -12.95
N TYR A 215 20.95 -17.05 -12.49
CA TYR A 215 20.80 -15.77 -13.18
C TYR A 215 21.81 -14.73 -12.69
N GLY A 216 22.16 -14.76 -11.40
CA GLY A 216 23.18 -13.91 -10.82
C GLY A 216 24.57 -14.18 -11.38
N ALA A 217 24.87 -15.40 -11.83
CA ALA A 217 26.12 -15.72 -12.54
C ALA A 217 26.30 -14.93 -13.86
N GLY A 218 25.23 -14.38 -14.43
CA GLY A 218 25.31 -13.52 -15.62
C GLY A 218 25.84 -12.10 -15.35
N LEU A 219 25.89 -11.68 -14.08
CA LEU A 219 26.41 -10.37 -13.68
C LEU A 219 27.96 -10.35 -13.74
N PRO A 220 28.58 -9.25 -14.19
CA PRO A 220 30.03 -9.12 -14.23
C PRO A 220 30.63 -9.34 -12.84
N ALA A 221 31.65 -10.19 -12.75
CA ALA A 221 32.34 -10.42 -11.49
C ALA A 221 33.20 -9.21 -11.09
N GLY A 222 33.35 -9.01 -9.78
CA GLY A 222 34.43 -8.20 -9.24
C GLY A 222 34.23 -7.85 -7.78
N GLN A 223 34.97 -6.86 -7.29
CA GLN A 223 35.13 -6.59 -5.86
C GLN A 223 34.39 -5.34 -5.42
N ARG A 224 33.87 -5.37 -4.19
CA ARG A 224 33.21 -4.21 -3.59
C ARG A 224 34.16 -3.01 -3.57
N ARG A 225 33.72 -1.90 -4.12
CA ARG A 225 34.36 -0.60 -4.01
C ARG A 225 33.82 0.15 -2.80
N GLU A 226 34.74 0.68 -2.00
CA GLU A 226 34.38 1.55 -0.88
C GLU A 226 33.90 2.90 -1.41
N GLN A 227 32.71 3.31 -0.95
CA GLN A 227 32.15 4.62 -1.24
C GLN A 227 32.81 5.66 -0.32
N ALA A 228 33.16 6.82 -0.87
CA ALA A 228 33.85 7.87 -0.13
C ALA A 228 32.97 8.43 1.02
N PRO A 229 33.56 8.72 2.19
CA PRO A 229 32.83 9.36 3.27
C PRO A 229 32.37 10.78 2.86
N PRO A 230 31.14 11.18 3.22
CA PRO A 230 30.64 12.53 2.97
C PRO A 230 31.36 13.55 3.87
N PRO A 231 31.38 14.84 3.49
CA PRO A 231 31.71 15.91 4.44
C PRO A 231 30.65 15.99 5.55
N PRO A 232 30.87 16.77 6.63
CA PRO A 232 29.87 16.99 7.67
C PRO A 232 28.54 17.57 7.13
N LEU A 233 27.41 17.10 7.66
CA LEU A 233 26.05 17.57 7.39
C LEU A 233 25.90 19.06 7.71
N LEU A 234 26.48 19.52 8.81
CA LEU A 234 26.47 20.92 9.23
C LEU A 234 27.88 21.49 9.25
N ALA A 235 28.06 22.67 8.64
CA ALA A 235 29.31 23.44 8.74
C ALA A 235 29.23 24.48 9.87
N THR A 236 28.16 25.26 9.88
CA THR A 236 27.82 26.27 10.90
C THR A 236 26.30 26.46 10.89
N GLY A 237 25.61 26.42 12.03
CA GLY A 237 24.17 26.66 12.09
C GLY A 237 23.47 26.03 13.30
N PRO A 238 22.19 26.36 13.54
CA PRO A 238 21.41 25.74 14.60
C PRO A 238 21.10 24.28 14.27
N ASN A 239 21.24 23.42 15.27
CA ASN A 239 20.76 22.04 15.25
C ASN A 239 19.78 21.84 16.43
N PRO A 240 18.52 21.42 16.20
CA PRO A 240 17.86 21.30 14.90
C PRO A 240 17.65 22.64 14.21
N TYR A 241 17.40 22.60 12.91
CA TYR A 241 16.78 23.70 12.17
C TYR A 241 15.32 23.39 11.85
N GLN A 242 14.54 24.44 11.57
CA GLN A 242 13.11 24.30 11.32
C GLN A 242 12.65 25.10 10.10
N ARG A 243 11.56 24.64 9.49
CA ARG A 243 10.87 25.33 8.40
C ARG A 243 9.36 25.29 8.65
N LEU A 244 8.67 26.39 8.37
CA LEU A 244 7.22 26.49 8.42
C LEU A 244 6.69 26.80 7.02
N ASP A 245 5.77 25.99 6.52
CA ASP A 245 5.06 26.21 5.25
C ASP A 245 3.55 26.03 5.48
N GLY A 246 2.81 27.14 5.53
CA GLY A 246 1.43 27.13 6.00
C GLY A 246 1.33 26.61 7.44
N GLN A 247 0.56 25.54 7.64
CA GLN A 247 0.39 24.86 8.93
C GLN A 247 1.40 23.72 9.15
N ARG A 248 2.25 23.43 8.17
CA ARG A 248 3.24 22.36 8.26
C ARG A 248 4.52 22.89 8.89
N LEU A 249 4.92 22.30 10.02
CA LEU A 249 6.20 22.53 10.68
C LEU A 249 7.11 21.34 10.44
N ASP A 250 8.23 21.58 9.76
CA ASP A 250 9.29 20.62 9.56
C ASP A 250 10.44 20.92 10.55
N LEU A 251 10.78 19.95 11.41
CA LEU A 251 11.95 19.98 12.28
C LEU A 251 12.97 18.97 11.77
N VAL A 252 14.22 19.41 11.57
CA VAL A 252 15.28 18.56 11.03
C VAL A 252 16.50 18.56 11.94
N PHE A 253 16.93 17.37 12.34
CA PHE A 253 18.09 17.12 13.20
C PHE A 253 19.19 16.46 12.38
N ALA A 254 20.34 17.13 12.31
CA ALA A 254 21.54 16.53 11.74
C ALA A 254 22.31 15.80 12.85
N LEU A 255 22.62 14.54 12.61
CA LEU A 255 23.29 13.65 13.54
C LEU A 255 24.58 13.16 12.91
N GLU A 256 25.67 13.18 13.67
CA GLU A 256 27.02 12.87 13.20
C GLU A 256 27.64 11.78 14.09
N GLU A 257 28.68 11.11 13.61
CA GLU A 257 29.46 10.13 14.39
C GLU A 257 28.60 9.04 15.07
N LEU A 258 27.46 8.70 14.45
CA LEU A 258 26.58 7.66 14.93
C LEU A 258 27.26 6.30 14.83
N PRO A 259 27.21 5.46 15.88
CA PRO A 259 27.82 4.15 15.86
C PRO A 259 27.02 3.15 15.01
N GLN A 260 27.54 1.94 14.86
CA GLN A 260 26.84 0.84 14.20
C GLN A 260 25.48 0.56 14.88
N GLY A 261 24.46 0.24 14.09
CA GLY A 261 23.08 0.02 14.58
C GLY A 261 22.23 1.30 14.62
N ALA A 262 22.76 2.44 14.16
CA ALA A 262 22.04 3.71 14.11
C ALA A 262 20.77 3.69 13.23
N ASP A 263 20.71 2.81 12.24
CA ASP A 263 19.56 2.62 11.35
C ASP A 263 18.37 2.10 12.16
N THR A 264 18.65 1.09 12.97
CA THR A 264 17.71 0.44 13.88
C THR A 264 17.32 1.37 15.03
N ALA A 265 18.28 2.12 15.57
CA ALA A 265 18.02 3.13 16.60
C ALA A 265 17.08 4.24 16.09
N LEU A 266 17.29 4.71 14.86
CA LEU A 266 16.42 5.71 14.23
C LEU A 266 15.01 5.16 13.99
N ASP A 267 14.86 3.94 13.45
CA ASP A 267 13.53 3.31 13.26
C ASP A 267 12.81 3.12 14.60
N PHE A 268 13.53 2.67 15.63
CA PHE A 268 12.99 2.51 16.98
C PHE A 268 12.49 3.85 17.54
N LEU A 269 13.33 4.89 17.50
CA LEU A 269 12.94 6.22 17.99
C LEU A 269 11.76 6.79 17.20
N CYS A 270 11.78 6.70 15.86
CA CYS A 270 10.68 7.16 15.01
C CYS A 270 9.37 6.43 15.33
N THR A 271 9.43 5.12 15.55
CA THR A 271 8.27 4.29 15.91
C THR A 271 7.56 4.81 17.16
N TRP A 272 8.31 5.19 18.19
CA TRP A 272 7.73 5.65 19.46
C TRP A 272 7.42 7.15 19.50
N LEU A 273 8.20 7.99 18.80
CA LEU A 273 7.93 9.42 18.66
C LEU A 273 6.53 9.68 18.07
N GLN A 274 6.19 8.95 17.02
CA GLN A 274 4.94 9.15 16.28
C GLN A 274 3.76 8.31 16.82
N SER A 275 3.95 7.59 17.92
CA SER A 275 2.89 6.79 18.53
C SER A 275 1.72 7.67 18.97
N GLY A 276 0.53 7.41 18.44
CA GLY A 276 -0.71 8.09 18.83
C GLY A 276 -1.30 7.61 20.17
N LYS A 277 -0.62 6.71 20.89
CA LYS A 277 -1.12 6.16 22.14
C LYS A 277 -1.11 7.21 23.27
N PRO A 278 -2.03 7.10 24.25
CA PRO A 278 -2.10 8.03 25.38
C PRO A 278 -0.77 8.16 26.13
N GLY A 279 -0.46 9.37 26.61
CA GLY A 279 0.77 9.66 27.35
C GLY A 279 2.02 9.93 26.49
N GLY A 280 1.95 9.72 25.17
CA GLY A 280 3.02 10.05 24.22
C GLY A 280 2.96 11.50 23.69
N LEU A 281 4.00 11.89 22.93
CA LEU A 281 4.15 13.23 22.36
C LEU A 281 2.96 13.62 21.47
N LEU A 282 2.61 12.78 20.49
CA LEU A 282 1.51 13.09 19.56
C LEU A 282 0.17 13.25 20.29
N ALA A 283 -0.14 12.37 21.25
CA ALA A 283 -1.36 12.46 22.04
C ALA A 283 -1.43 13.77 22.85
N LYS A 284 -0.30 14.22 23.41
CA LYS A 284 -0.23 15.50 24.14
C LYS A 284 -0.42 16.71 23.22
N LEU A 285 0.21 16.69 22.04
CA LEU A 285 0.06 17.74 21.03
C LEU A 285 -1.39 17.85 20.54
N GLN A 286 -2.08 16.73 20.35
CA GLN A 286 -3.49 16.68 19.99
C GLN A 286 -4.38 17.19 21.14
N GLN A 287 -4.11 16.77 22.38
CA GLN A 287 -4.86 17.22 23.56
C GLN A 287 -4.78 18.74 23.75
N GLN A 288 -3.61 19.34 23.47
CA GLN A 288 -3.42 20.79 23.57
C GLN A 288 -3.82 21.55 22.30
N SER A 289 -4.39 20.86 21.30
CA SER A 289 -4.77 21.46 20.01
C SER A 289 -3.61 22.20 19.31
N LEU A 290 -2.38 21.68 19.46
CA LEU A 290 -1.18 22.26 18.84
C LEU A 290 -0.91 21.65 17.46
N ALA A 291 -1.04 20.33 17.34
CA ALA A 291 -0.87 19.60 16.10
C ALA A 291 -1.78 18.37 16.07
N HIS A 292 -2.25 17.99 14.88
CA HIS A 292 -3.09 16.80 14.72
C HIS A 292 -2.32 15.56 14.25
N SER A 293 -1.13 15.74 13.67
CA SER A 293 -0.29 14.64 13.19
C SER A 293 1.19 14.95 13.38
N LEU A 294 1.96 13.90 13.62
CA LEU A 294 3.42 13.89 13.71
C LEU A 294 3.90 12.69 12.90
N LYS A 295 4.79 12.92 11.94
CA LYS A 295 5.48 11.86 11.20
C LYS A 295 6.98 11.99 11.45
N ALA A 296 7.62 10.90 11.87
CA ALA A 296 9.05 10.84 12.10
C ALA A 296 9.71 9.89 11.09
N GLN A 297 10.79 10.31 10.45
CA GLN A 297 11.53 9.46 9.51
C GLN A 297 13.00 9.88 9.40
N ALA A 298 13.88 8.91 9.11
CA ALA A 298 15.25 9.20 8.68
C ALA A 298 15.25 9.53 7.17
N LEU A 299 15.72 10.73 6.81
CA LEU A 299 15.85 11.17 5.41
C LEU A 299 17.14 10.68 4.75
N TYR A 300 18.20 10.53 5.55
CA TYR A 300 19.52 10.15 5.07
C TYR A 300 20.27 9.39 6.16
N GLN A 301 21.02 8.37 5.75
CA GLN A 301 21.96 7.68 6.62
C GLN A 301 23.11 7.10 5.82
N PHE A 302 24.34 7.45 6.19
CA PHE A 302 25.54 6.87 5.60
C PHE A 302 26.78 7.26 6.42
N ALA A 303 27.72 6.33 6.59
CA ALA A 303 29.03 6.58 7.22
C ALA A 303 28.97 7.35 8.55
N GLY A 304 28.07 6.94 9.47
CA GLY A 304 27.90 7.57 10.78
C GLY A 304 27.07 8.86 10.77
N GLN A 305 26.60 9.32 9.61
CA GLN A 305 25.66 10.43 9.52
C GLN A 305 24.22 9.95 9.52
N GLY A 306 23.34 10.74 10.15
CA GLY A 306 21.89 10.56 10.14
C GLY A 306 21.17 11.90 10.01
N LEU A 307 20.08 11.94 9.25
CA LEU A 307 19.22 13.11 9.15
C LEU A 307 17.80 12.74 9.57
N LEU A 308 17.41 13.12 10.78
CA LEU A 308 16.07 12.85 11.31
C LEU A 308 15.13 14.02 10.99
N HIS A 309 13.98 13.71 10.42
CA HIS A 309 12.93 14.68 10.07
C HIS A 309 11.65 14.37 10.84
N LEU A 310 11.14 15.39 11.52
CA LEU A 310 9.82 15.39 12.13
C LEU A 310 8.92 16.37 11.36
N GLU A 311 7.88 15.84 10.73
CA GLU A 311 6.83 16.61 10.06
C GLU A 311 5.62 16.71 10.98
N LEU A 312 5.25 17.92 11.36
CA LEU A 312 4.05 18.20 12.16
C LEU A 312 3.06 19.03 11.36
N GLN A 313 1.78 18.67 11.44
CA GLN A 313 0.70 19.50 10.91
C GLN A 313 0.04 20.21 12.09
N LEU A 314 0.29 21.51 12.20
CA LEU A 314 -0.15 22.37 13.28
C LEU A 314 -1.61 22.75 13.10
N ASN A 315 -2.33 22.92 14.20
CA ASN A 315 -3.69 23.46 14.13
C ASN A 315 -3.66 24.97 13.84
N GLN A 316 -2.61 25.67 14.30
CA GLN A 316 -2.38 27.09 14.06
C GLN A 316 -0.90 27.36 13.83
N ALA A 317 -0.59 28.10 12.77
CA ALA A 317 0.77 28.45 12.37
C ALA A 317 1.33 29.67 13.13
N SER A 318 1.29 29.65 14.47
CA SER A 318 1.81 30.75 15.30
C SER A 318 3.24 30.48 15.80
N ARG A 319 4.00 31.54 16.10
CA ARG A 319 5.34 31.40 16.71
C ARG A 319 5.26 30.75 18.10
N GLU A 320 4.21 31.05 18.85
CA GLU A 320 3.95 30.47 20.15
C GLU A 320 3.71 28.97 20.06
N ALA A 321 2.86 28.53 19.11
CA ALA A 321 2.61 27.10 18.88
C ALA A 321 3.89 26.35 18.51
N GLN A 322 4.73 26.92 17.63
CA GLN A 322 6.04 26.34 17.28
C GLN A 322 6.96 26.20 18.50
N GLN A 323 7.02 27.24 19.34
CA GLN A 323 7.84 27.21 20.55
C GLN A 323 7.33 26.16 21.56
N GLN A 324 6.01 26.09 21.76
CA GLN A 324 5.38 25.09 22.63
C GLN A 324 5.61 23.67 22.13
N VAL A 325 5.45 23.42 20.82
CA VAL A 325 5.77 22.13 20.18
C VAL A 325 7.22 21.73 20.45
N ARG A 326 8.17 22.65 20.24
CA ARG A 326 9.60 22.40 20.47
C ARG A 326 9.89 22.12 21.95
N GLN A 327 9.26 22.86 22.86
CA GLN A 327 9.39 22.64 24.31
C GLN A 327 8.87 21.26 24.71
N LEU A 328 7.68 20.87 24.24
CA LEU A 328 7.12 19.55 24.51
C LEU A 328 7.94 18.42 23.90
N LEU A 329 8.50 18.60 22.71
CA LEU A 329 9.40 17.62 22.09
C LEU A 329 10.66 17.42 22.96
N LEU A 330 11.31 18.50 23.40
CA LEU A 330 12.50 18.41 24.25
C LEU A 330 12.17 17.83 25.64
N ASP A 331 11.03 18.20 26.22
CA ASP A 331 10.55 17.65 27.50
C ASP A 331 10.28 16.14 27.38
N TRP A 332 9.61 15.72 26.30
CA TRP A 332 9.37 14.32 26.01
C TRP A 332 10.65 13.52 25.74
N LEU A 333 11.61 14.08 24.99
CA LEU A 333 12.92 13.44 24.78
C LEU A 333 13.66 13.26 26.11
N GLY A 334 13.49 14.19 27.05
CA GLY A 334 14.13 14.14 28.37
C GLY A 334 13.55 13.02 29.20
N PHE A 335 12.22 12.97 29.26
CA PHE A 335 11.49 11.85 29.83
C PHE A 335 11.88 10.51 29.20
N PHE A 336 11.95 10.45 27.87
CA PHE A 336 12.24 9.22 27.14
C PHE A 336 13.64 8.72 27.47
N THR A 337 14.65 9.60 27.44
CA THR A 337 16.04 9.30 27.80
C THR A 337 16.19 8.80 29.24
N ALA A 338 15.41 9.36 30.18
CA ALA A 338 15.45 8.97 31.58
C ALA A 338 14.95 7.53 31.86
N GLN A 339 14.25 6.89 30.92
CA GLN A 339 13.77 5.51 31.11
C GLN A 339 14.88 4.45 31.01
N GLY A 340 16.08 4.81 30.56
CA GLY A 340 17.23 3.89 30.47
C GLY A 340 17.17 2.99 29.23
N ASP A 341 16.91 1.69 29.39
CA ASP A 341 17.05 0.69 28.32
C ASP A 341 15.71 0.24 27.69
N TRP A 342 14.61 0.91 28.01
CA TRP A 342 13.23 0.66 27.53
C TRP A 342 12.82 -0.82 27.33
N PRO A 343 13.02 -1.74 28.29
CA PRO A 343 12.70 -3.16 28.08
C PRO A 343 11.29 -3.44 27.51
N PRO A 344 10.18 -2.84 28.02
CA PRO A 344 8.87 -3.13 27.47
C PRO A 344 8.68 -2.64 26.04
N LEU A 345 9.34 -1.53 25.65
CA LEU A 345 9.27 -1.03 24.27
C LEU A 345 10.18 -1.82 23.33
N ARG A 346 11.32 -2.33 23.80
CA ARG A 346 12.18 -3.23 22.99
C ARG A 346 11.47 -4.54 22.68
N GLU A 347 10.83 -5.15 23.67
CA GLU A 347 9.99 -6.34 23.47
C GLU A 347 8.85 -6.07 22.47
N GLU A 348 8.13 -4.96 22.66
CA GLU A 348 7.02 -4.59 21.78
C GLU A 348 7.50 -4.27 20.35
N TYR A 349 8.65 -3.61 20.22
CA TYR A 349 9.27 -3.32 18.93
C TYR A 349 9.70 -4.60 18.20
N ALA A 350 10.30 -5.56 18.90
CA ALA A 350 10.63 -6.86 18.31
C ALA A 350 9.38 -7.59 17.80
N LEU A 351 8.27 -7.57 18.58
CA LEU A 351 6.98 -8.13 18.15
C LEU A 351 6.42 -7.40 16.92
N LEU A 352 6.54 -6.06 16.87
CA LEU A 352 6.15 -5.26 15.70
C LEU A 352 6.96 -5.63 14.46
N GLN A 353 8.28 -5.75 14.57
CA GLN A 353 9.15 -6.14 13.44
C GLN A 353 8.83 -7.57 12.99
N GLN A 354 8.64 -8.51 13.92
CA GLN A 354 8.20 -9.86 13.60
C GLN A 354 6.86 -9.86 12.86
N ARG A 355 5.90 -9.03 13.30
CA ARG A 355 4.60 -8.95 12.65
C ARG A 355 4.70 -8.34 11.24
N ARG A 356 5.50 -7.28 11.07
CA ARG A 356 5.82 -6.70 9.74
C ARG A 356 6.41 -7.74 8.78
N VAL A 357 7.28 -8.63 9.26
CA VAL A 357 7.82 -9.75 8.46
C VAL A 357 6.73 -10.80 8.17
N GLN A 358 5.84 -11.06 9.12
CA GLN A 358 4.78 -12.06 8.95
C GLN A 358 3.73 -11.67 7.91
N VAL A 359 3.35 -10.39 7.85
CA VAL A 359 2.30 -9.89 6.94
C VAL A 359 2.84 -9.16 5.70
N GLY A 360 4.16 -9.08 5.57
CA GLY A 360 4.81 -8.37 4.45
C GLY A 360 4.54 -9.06 3.11
N SER A 361 4.20 -8.26 2.11
CA SER A 361 4.15 -8.72 0.71
C SER A 361 5.51 -9.23 0.24
N ALA A 362 5.54 -9.99 -0.86
CA ALA A 362 6.80 -10.48 -1.44
C ALA A 362 7.79 -9.35 -1.68
N LEU A 363 7.31 -8.22 -2.23
CA LEU A 363 8.14 -7.06 -2.51
C LEU A 363 8.64 -6.36 -1.23
N GLU A 364 7.81 -6.18 -0.22
CA GLU A 364 8.24 -5.58 1.06
C GLU A 364 9.31 -6.43 1.75
N LEU A 365 9.15 -7.76 1.75
CA LEU A 365 10.13 -8.69 2.30
C LEU A 365 11.45 -8.65 1.52
N ALA A 366 11.40 -8.73 0.19
CA ALA A 366 12.60 -8.67 -0.64
C ALA A 366 13.36 -7.35 -0.43
N ARG A 367 12.66 -6.21 -0.38
CA ARG A 367 13.28 -4.89 -0.15
C ARG A 367 13.88 -4.78 1.25
N ARG A 368 13.15 -5.21 2.29
CA ARG A 368 13.65 -5.24 3.67
C ARG A 368 14.94 -6.06 3.78
N ASP A 369 14.92 -7.26 3.22
CA ASP A 369 16.05 -8.18 3.28
C ASP A 369 17.26 -7.71 2.45
N SER A 370 17.05 -6.86 1.44
CA SER A 370 18.15 -6.22 0.68
C SER A 370 18.86 -5.12 1.49
N GLY A 371 18.14 -4.48 2.41
CA GLY A 371 18.64 -3.40 3.26
C GLY A 371 19.27 -3.90 4.57
N HIS A 372 19.25 -5.20 4.85
CA HIS A 372 19.70 -5.81 6.11
C HIS A 372 19.02 -5.21 7.37
N THR A 373 17.73 -4.85 7.27
CA THR A 373 17.00 -4.23 8.40
C THR A 373 16.93 -5.17 9.62
N ALA A 374 17.42 -4.71 10.77
CA ALA A 374 17.42 -5.48 12.01
C ALA A 374 16.01 -5.87 12.47
N GLN A 375 15.91 -6.99 13.20
CA GLN A 375 14.64 -7.56 13.67
C GLN A 375 14.23 -7.04 15.05
N ASP A 376 15.16 -6.45 15.77
CA ASP A 376 15.04 -5.95 17.14
C ASP A 376 16.05 -4.83 17.38
N LEU A 377 15.95 -4.18 18.53
CA LEU A 377 16.96 -3.22 18.98
C LEU A 377 18.03 -3.99 19.79
N ASP A 378 19.03 -4.50 19.08
CA ASP A 378 20.17 -5.22 19.65
C ASP A 378 21.09 -4.29 20.48
N ASP A 379 22.16 -4.85 21.07
CA ASP A 379 23.07 -4.07 21.93
C ASP A 379 23.79 -2.93 21.18
N CYS A 380 24.10 -3.13 19.89
CA CYS A 380 24.68 -2.08 19.05
C CYS A 380 23.66 -0.96 18.79
N GLY A 381 22.43 -1.33 18.42
CA GLY A 381 21.32 -0.40 18.23
C GLY A 381 20.96 0.35 19.52
N LEU A 382 21.02 -0.29 20.68
CA LEU A 382 20.81 0.36 21.98
C LEU A 382 21.90 1.40 22.27
N ALA A 383 23.17 1.05 22.06
CA ALA A 383 24.28 2.00 22.20
C ALA A 383 24.14 3.17 21.21
N ALA A 384 23.70 2.89 19.98
CA ALA A 384 23.43 3.91 18.97
C ALA A 384 22.26 4.83 19.35
N LEU A 385 21.19 4.28 19.93
CA LEU A 385 20.05 5.06 20.43
C LEU A 385 20.48 6.00 21.55
N GLN A 386 21.30 5.54 22.50
CA GLN A 386 21.84 6.37 23.57
C GLN A 386 22.77 7.48 23.03
N ALA A 387 23.59 7.18 22.02
CA ALA A 387 24.41 8.19 21.35
C ALA A 387 23.57 9.24 20.62
N LEU A 388 22.53 8.80 19.91
CA LEU A 388 21.61 9.65 19.18
C LEU A 388 20.81 10.57 20.12
N LEU A 389 20.25 10.04 21.21
CA LEU A 389 19.46 10.82 22.17
C LEU A 389 20.30 11.93 22.83
N ARG A 390 21.58 11.67 23.12
CA ARG A 390 22.52 12.69 23.62
C ARG A 390 22.72 13.85 22.63
N GLN A 391 22.66 13.58 21.33
CA GLN A 391 22.75 14.63 20.30
C GLN A 391 21.42 15.39 20.14
N LEU A 392 20.27 14.70 20.26
CA LEU A 392 18.96 15.35 20.19
C LEU A 392 18.67 16.23 21.41
N GLN A 393 19.22 15.88 22.57
CA GLN A 393 19.05 16.61 23.82
C GLN A 393 20.35 16.66 24.63
N PRO A 394 21.23 17.62 24.33
CA PRO A 394 22.53 17.73 25.00
C PRO A 394 22.45 18.27 26.45
N GLN A 395 21.31 18.83 26.87
CA GLN A 395 21.10 19.32 28.25
C GLN A 395 20.31 18.29 29.05
N ALA A 396 20.89 17.80 30.15
CA ALA A 396 20.18 16.96 31.10
C ALA A 396 19.01 17.75 31.70
N VAL A 397 17.79 17.22 31.57
CA VAL A 397 16.59 17.78 32.18
C VAL A 397 16.30 16.95 33.42
N ASP A 398 16.66 17.47 34.58
CA ASP A 398 16.46 16.78 35.87
C ASP A 398 14.98 16.74 36.31
N SER A 399 14.13 17.56 35.67
CA SER A 399 12.68 17.64 35.91
C SER A 399 11.89 17.87 34.62
N PHE A 400 11.09 16.88 34.23
CA PHE A 400 10.16 16.99 33.11
C PHE A 400 8.80 17.51 33.58
N SER A 401 8.20 18.39 32.77
CA SER A 401 6.97 19.12 33.12
C SER A 401 5.68 18.40 32.71
N GLY A 402 5.76 17.47 31.76
CA GLY A 402 4.62 16.66 31.31
C GLY A 402 4.38 15.39 32.13
N ASP A 403 3.11 15.03 32.28
CA ASP A 403 2.65 13.70 32.77
C ASP A 403 2.90 12.62 31.68
N TRP A 404 4.15 12.46 31.26
CA TRP A 404 4.53 11.55 30.20
C TRP A 404 4.45 10.09 30.65
N GLN A 405 4.04 9.22 29.73
CA GLN A 405 4.00 7.78 29.96
C GLN A 405 4.58 7.08 28.72
N LEU A 406 5.24 5.94 28.95
CA LEU A 406 5.61 5.08 27.84
C LEU A 406 4.34 4.57 27.15
N PRO A 407 4.32 4.49 25.80
CA PRO A 407 3.16 3.99 25.07
C PRO A 407 2.71 2.62 25.60
N PRO A 408 1.42 2.42 25.90
CA PRO A 408 0.91 1.13 26.34
C PRO A 408 1.11 0.07 25.25
N ALA A 409 1.30 -1.19 25.67
CA ALA A 409 1.40 -2.32 24.75
C ALA A 409 0.14 -2.46 23.88
N ASN A 410 0.31 -2.94 22.66
CA ASN A 410 -0.80 -3.27 21.78
C ASN A 410 -1.46 -4.57 22.27
N PRO A 411 -2.76 -4.55 22.61
CA PRO A 411 -3.43 -5.72 23.19
C PRO A 411 -3.58 -6.89 22.21
N PHE A 412 -3.41 -6.66 20.90
CA PHE A 412 -3.58 -7.67 19.85
C PHE A 412 -2.25 -8.23 19.33
N LEU A 413 -1.11 -7.61 19.66
CA LEU A 413 0.20 -8.11 19.22
C LEU A 413 0.59 -9.40 19.91
N ARG A 414 0.15 -9.57 21.16
CA ARG A 414 0.42 -10.74 21.98
C ARG A 414 -0.72 -11.75 21.84
N SER A 415 -0.36 -13.02 21.76
CA SER A 415 -1.36 -14.10 21.84
C SER A 415 -2.05 -14.01 23.21
N PRO A 416 -3.39 -14.09 23.30
CA PRO A 416 -4.03 -14.23 24.60
C PRO A 416 -3.45 -15.48 25.25
N THR A 417 -2.93 -15.35 26.47
CA THR A 417 -2.57 -16.52 27.27
C THR A 417 -3.82 -17.38 27.36
N GLU A 418 -3.79 -18.60 26.85
CA GLU A 418 -4.91 -19.53 27.03
C GLU A 418 -5.23 -19.55 28.52
N ALA A 419 -6.46 -19.15 28.88
CA ALA A 419 -6.91 -19.27 30.25
C ALA A 419 -6.67 -20.72 30.66
N PRO A 420 -5.99 -20.98 31.80
CA PRO A 420 -5.73 -22.33 32.23
C PRO A 420 -7.07 -23.08 32.19
N PRO A 421 -7.13 -24.28 31.56
CA PRO A 421 -8.37 -25.00 31.41
C PRO A 421 -9.00 -25.08 32.80
N ALA A 422 -10.20 -24.51 32.95
CA ALA A 422 -10.85 -24.35 34.25
C ALA A 422 -10.70 -25.66 35.00
N GLY A 423 -9.81 -25.66 35.99
CA GLY A 423 -9.37 -26.88 36.64
C GLY A 423 -10.62 -27.61 37.09
N LEU A 424 -10.76 -28.87 36.69
CA LEU A 424 -11.72 -29.80 37.25
C LEU A 424 -11.68 -29.59 38.77
N ILE A 425 -12.71 -28.93 39.32
CA ILE A 425 -12.83 -28.71 40.76
C ILE A 425 -12.83 -30.11 41.38
N ARG A 426 -11.67 -30.50 41.92
CA ARG A 426 -11.44 -31.76 42.63
C ARG A 426 -12.29 -31.66 43.91
N GLY A 427 -13.48 -32.24 43.88
CA GLY A 427 -14.39 -32.21 45.03
C GLY A 427 -15.84 -32.60 44.77
N GLN A 428 -16.30 -32.72 43.52
CA GLN A 428 -17.65 -33.24 43.26
C GLN A 428 -17.63 -34.78 43.19
N SER A 429 -17.94 -35.39 44.33
CA SER A 429 -18.15 -36.82 44.47
C SER A 429 -19.31 -37.33 43.62
N SER A 430 -19.18 -38.59 43.24
CA SER A 430 -19.91 -39.32 42.21
C SER A 430 -21.37 -39.67 42.57
N LYS A 431 -22.25 -38.68 42.77
CA LYS A 431 -23.72 -38.91 42.85
C LYS A 431 -24.58 -38.19 41.82
N HIS A 432 -23.99 -37.38 40.92
CA HIS A 432 -24.73 -36.68 39.85
C HIS A 432 -24.22 -36.94 38.43
N ARG A 433 -23.65 -38.14 38.17
CA ARG A 433 -23.19 -38.58 36.84
C ARG A 433 -24.34 -38.97 35.89
N GLY A 434 -25.49 -38.30 35.99
CA GLY A 434 -26.68 -38.54 35.18
C GLY A 434 -27.33 -37.28 34.60
N LEU A 435 -26.79 -36.08 34.86
CA LEU A 435 -27.39 -34.81 34.41
C LEU A 435 -26.48 -33.95 33.53
N ARG A 436 -25.31 -34.46 33.10
CA ARG A 436 -24.37 -33.74 32.22
C ARG A 436 -24.48 -34.03 30.73
N THR A 437 -25.53 -34.74 30.29
CA THR A 437 -25.77 -35.02 28.85
C THR A 437 -27.01 -34.34 28.28
N PHE A 438 -27.80 -33.59 29.06
CA PHE A 438 -28.99 -32.89 28.53
C PHE A 438 -28.84 -31.37 28.36
N ALA A 439 -27.89 -30.73 29.06
CA ALA A 439 -27.65 -29.29 28.93
C ALA A 439 -26.69 -28.92 27.79
N GLN A 440 -25.79 -29.83 27.38
CA GLN A 440 -24.86 -29.61 26.27
C GLN A 440 -25.43 -30.00 24.89
N ASP A 441 -26.49 -30.81 24.84
CA ASP A 441 -27.20 -31.11 23.57
C ASP A 441 -28.34 -30.12 23.27
N ARG A 442 -28.83 -29.34 24.26
CA ARG A 442 -29.80 -28.27 24.01
C ARG A 442 -29.19 -26.99 23.44
N SER A 443 -27.87 -26.80 23.52
CA SER A 443 -27.18 -25.73 22.78
C SER A 443 -26.89 -26.09 21.32
N ARG A 444 -27.05 -27.36 20.92
CA ARG A 444 -26.97 -27.81 19.52
C ARG A 444 -28.30 -27.70 18.76
N GLY A 445 -29.35 -27.19 19.41
CA GLY A 445 -30.71 -27.11 18.86
C GLY A 445 -31.24 -25.70 18.55
N ARG A 446 -30.52 -24.63 18.89
CA ARG A 446 -30.76 -23.33 18.24
C ARG A 446 -29.92 -23.33 16.97
N ARG A 447 -30.55 -23.61 15.83
CA ARG A 447 -30.09 -23.06 14.56
C ARG A 447 -30.17 -21.53 14.70
N GLU A 448 -29.17 -20.92 15.32
CA GLU A 448 -29.00 -19.49 15.19
C GLU A 448 -28.76 -19.24 13.71
N HIS A 449 -29.70 -18.56 13.07
CA HIS A 449 -29.60 -18.12 11.69
C HIS A 449 -28.47 -17.10 11.63
N SER A 450 -27.23 -17.56 11.64
CA SER A 450 -26.08 -16.69 11.46
C SER A 450 -26.15 -16.12 10.05
N ALA A 451 -26.37 -14.81 9.92
CA ALA A 451 -26.33 -14.12 8.63
C ALA A 451 -24.90 -14.03 8.07
N LEU A 452 -23.89 -14.51 8.82
CA LEU A 452 -22.55 -14.75 8.33
C LEU A 452 -22.45 -16.10 7.60
N SER A 453 -22.09 -16.03 6.32
CA SER A 453 -21.73 -17.20 5.51
C SER A 453 -20.23 -17.46 5.52
N TYR A 454 -19.82 -18.73 5.43
CA TYR A 454 -18.42 -19.13 5.30
C TYR A 454 -18.17 -19.71 3.90
N SER A 455 -17.31 -19.06 3.12
CA SER A 455 -16.93 -19.55 1.80
C SER A 455 -15.96 -20.72 1.91
N GLN A 456 -16.18 -21.74 1.08
CA GLN A 456 -15.28 -22.88 0.90
C GLN A 456 -14.42 -22.76 -0.37
N ALA A 457 -14.51 -21.62 -1.08
CA ALA A 457 -13.83 -21.43 -2.36
C ALA A 457 -12.30 -21.28 -2.24
N LEU A 458 -11.79 -21.02 -1.03
CA LEU A 458 -10.37 -20.93 -0.72
C LEU A 458 -10.03 -21.81 0.49
N PRO A 459 -8.83 -22.44 0.50
CA PRO A 459 -8.35 -23.13 1.68
C PRO A 459 -8.06 -22.14 2.82
N ALA A 460 -8.22 -22.59 4.05
CA ALA A 460 -7.98 -21.82 5.28
C ALA A 460 -6.59 -22.11 5.91
N ASP A 461 -5.60 -22.44 5.08
CA ASP A 461 -4.27 -22.93 5.46
C ASP A 461 -3.18 -21.86 5.48
N SER A 462 -3.42 -20.69 4.88
CA SER A 462 -2.47 -19.56 4.82
C SER A 462 -2.21 -18.88 6.18
N GLY A 463 -3.08 -19.11 7.16
CA GLY A 463 -3.06 -18.39 8.45
C GLY A 463 -3.74 -17.01 8.40
N GLU A 464 -4.26 -16.62 7.24
CA GLU A 464 -4.97 -15.37 7.01
C GLU A 464 -6.37 -15.59 6.45
N GLY A 465 -7.29 -14.74 6.86
CA GLY A 465 -8.69 -14.77 6.45
C GLY A 465 -9.22 -13.37 6.21
N GLN A 466 -10.43 -13.30 5.65
CA GLN A 466 -11.13 -12.04 5.48
C GLN A 466 -12.59 -12.17 5.91
N LEU A 467 -13.06 -11.17 6.63
CA LEU A 467 -14.43 -11.02 7.09
C LEU A 467 -15.01 -9.75 6.50
N LEU A 468 -16.18 -9.87 5.87
CA LEU A 468 -16.98 -8.75 5.36
C LEU A 468 -18.33 -8.77 6.07
N LEU A 469 -18.66 -7.68 6.77
CA LEU A 469 -19.93 -7.50 7.46
C LEU A 469 -20.63 -6.27 6.90
N ARG A 470 -21.81 -6.45 6.32
CA ARG A 470 -22.61 -5.37 5.76
C ARG A 470 -23.81 -5.09 6.64
N TRP A 471 -24.04 -3.84 6.95
CA TRP A 471 -25.31 -3.32 7.45
C TRP A 471 -26.05 -2.62 6.32
N ARG A 472 -27.34 -2.91 6.18
CA ARG A 472 -28.26 -2.17 5.32
C ARG A 472 -29.19 -1.34 6.18
N LEU A 473 -29.13 -0.04 5.94
CA LEU A 473 -29.93 0.97 6.63
C LEU A 473 -31.31 1.05 5.97
N ALA A 474 -32.36 1.21 6.78
CA ALA A 474 -33.74 1.33 6.29
C ALA A 474 -33.95 2.60 5.45
N THR A 475 -33.20 3.66 5.78
CA THR A 475 -33.22 4.95 5.09
C THR A 475 -31.79 5.45 4.89
N ALA A 476 -31.63 6.32 3.89
CA ALA A 476 -30.44 7.14 3.75
C ALA A 476 -30.27 7.99 5.02
N ILE A 477 -29.18 7.78 5.76
CA ILE A 477 -28.84 8.57 6.95
C ILE A 477 -28.06 9.83 6.52
N PRO A 478 -28.22 10.96 7.23
CA PRO A 478 -27.39 12.15 7.02
C PRO A 478 -25.88 11.87 7.02
N SER A 479 -25.15 12.68 6.24
CA SER A 479 -23.69 12.68 6.20
C SER A 479 -23.09 13.01 7.56
N GLY A 480 -22.05 12.26 7.95
CA GLY A 480 -21.25 12.55 9.15
C GLY A 480 -21.31 11.46 10.23
N TRP A 481 -22.38 10.65 10.30
CA TRP A 481 -22.44 9.48 11.20
C TRP A 481 -21.34 8.47 10.87
N HIS A 482 -21.33 8.00 9.62
CA HIS A 482 -20.34 7.05 9.14
C HIS A 482 -18.91 7.60 9.33
N GLN A 483 -18.64 8.84 8.90
CA GLN A 483 -17.32 9.46 9.03
C GLN A 483 -16.87 9.64 10.49
N ARG A 484 -17.78 9.94 11.42
CA ARG A 484 -17.46 10.00 12.86
C ARG A 484 -17.17 8.61 13.43
N LEU A 485 -17.98 7.61 13.07
CA LEU A 485 -17.77 6.23 13.50
C LEU A 485 -16.45 5.67 12.96
N GLN A 486 -16.16 5.90 11.68
CA GLN A 486 -14.89 5.57 11.04
C GLN A 486 -13.71 6.22 11.77
N ARG A 487 -13.80 7.51 12.13
CA ARG A 487 -12.77 8.19 12.91
C ARG A 487 -12.60 7.59 14.30
N SER A 488 -13.69 7.21 14.97
CA SER A 488 -13.61 6.58 16.30
C SER A 488 -12.90 5.23 16.28
N LEU A 489 -12.94 4.52 15.15
CA LEU A 489 -12.22 3.28 14.93
C LEU A 489 -10.72 3.49 14.59
N GLY A 490 -10.24 4.72 14.39
CA GLY A 490 -8.88 5.00 13.91
C GLY A 490 -7.77 4.37 14.76
N ALA A 491 -7.79 4.60 16.08
CA ALA A 491 -6.81 4.02 17.00
C ALA A 491 -6.86 2.48 17.03
N LEU A 492 -8.07 1.91 16.95
CA LEU A 492 -8.25 0.46 16.85
C LEU A 492 -7.70 -0.08 15.53
N ALA A 493 -7.92 0.62 14.42
CA ALA A 493 -7.41 0.24 13.11
C ALA A 493 -5.87 0.27 13.08
N ASP A 494 -5.24 1.22 13.77
CA ASP A 494 -3.78 1.29 13.91
C ASP A 494 -3.23 0.11 14.73
N ASP A 495 -3.84 -0.20 15.89
CA ASP A 495 -3.44 -1.35 16.70
C ASP A 495 -3.70 -2.68 15.97
N ALA A 496 -4.83 -2.80 15.27
CA ALA A 496 -5.16 -3.97 14.46
C ALA A 496 -4.13 -4.16 13.33
N ARG A 497 -3.78 -3.10 12.60
CA ARG A 497 -2.79 -3.13 11.52
C ARG A 497 -1.42 -3.55 12.04
N GLN A 498 -0.99 -3.00 13.18
CA GLN A 498 0.24 -3.43 13.86
C GLN A 498 0.20 -4.92 14.22
N ALA A 499 -0.97 -5.47 14.57
CA ALA A 499 -1.17 -6.88 14.86
C ALA A 499 -1.38 -7.77 13.62
N GLY A 500 -1.35 -7.20 12.41
CA GLY A 500 -1.51 -7.93 11.16
C GLY A 500 -2.96 -8.12 10.72
N VAL A 501 -3.87 -7.23 11.12
CA VAL A 501 -5.28 -7.19 10.66
C VAL A 501 -5.60 -5.79 10.16
N GLU A 502 -5.85 -5.67 8.87
CA GLU A 502 -6.43 -4.46 8.28
C GLU A 502 -7.91 -4.36 8.66
N LEU A 503 -8.31 -3.18 9.17
CA LEU A 503 -9.67 -2.86 9.57
C LEU A 503 -10.16 -1.63 8.79
N SER A 504 -11.22 -1.79 8.01
CA SER A 504 -11.83 -0.67 7.28
C SER A 504 -13.34 -0.63 7.47
N PHE A 505 -13.88 0.58 7.60
CA PHE A 505 -15.32 0.82 7.69
C PHE A 505 -15.74 1.84 6.63
N THR A 506 -16.48 1.40 5.62
CA THR A 506 -16.89 2.21 4.46
C THR A 506 -18.40 2.27 4.35
N ALA A 507 -18.92 3.28 3.65
CA ALA A 507 -20.32 3.39 3.30
C ALA A 507 -20.46 3.34 1.77
N SER A 508 -21.59 2.88 1.25
CA SER A 508 -21.97 2.99 -0.17
C SER A 508 -23.49 3.10 -0.24
N GLY A 509 -24.00 4.32 -0.42
CA GLY A 509 -25.44 4.58 -0.34
C GLY A 509 -25.98 4.24 1.05
N THR A 510 -26.95 3.32 1.13
CA THR A 510 -27.54 2.85 2.39
C THR A 510 -26.84 1.64 3.01
N ASP A 511 -25.74 1.18 2.42
CA ASP A 511 -24.96 0.06 2.93
C ASP A 511 -23.71 0.55 3.65
N TRP A 512 -23.47 0.05 4.86
CA TRP A 512 -22.20 0.20 5.58
C TRP A 512 -21.46 -1.13 5.59
N LEU A 513 -20.16 -1.13 5.31
CA LEU A 513 -19.34 -2.32 5.19
C LEU A 513 -18.13 -2.22 6.11
N LEU A 514 -18.07 -3.12 7.10
CA LEU A 514 -16.88 -3.36 7.92
C LEU A 514 -16.12 -4.55 7.34
N GLN A 515 -14.84 -4.36 7.08
CA GLN A 515 -13.94 -5.40 6.58
C GLN A 515 -12.79 -5.60 7.56
N LEU A 516 -12.50 -6.86 7.86
CA LEU A 516 -11.29 -7.28 8.58
C LEU A 516 -10.52 -8.26 7.71
N ARG A 517 -9.23 -8.01 7.49
CA ARG A 517 -8.38 -8.87 6.66
C ARG A 517 -7.03 -9.08 7.31
N GLY A 518 -6.58 -10.32 7.38
CA GLY A 518 -5.23 -10.65 7.82
C GLY A 518 -5.24 -11.84 8.77
N LEU A 519 -4.35 -11.81 9.76
CA LEU A 519 -4.07 -12.98 10.59
C LEU A 519 -5.29 -13.46 11.38
N HIS A 520 -5.45 -14.78 11.39
CA HIS A 520 -6.53 -15.48 12.07
C HIS A 520 -6.62 -15.19 13.56
N GLN A 521 -5.48 -15.15 14.23
CA GLN A 521 -5.41 -15.10 15.69
C GLN A 521 -5.93 -13.77 16.30
N PRO A 522 -5.46 -12.58 15.88
CA PRO A 522 -5.95 -11.30 16.43
C PRO A 522 -7.38 -10.94 15.98
N MET A 523 -7.85 -11.47 14.85
CA MET A 523 -9.09 -11.03 14.20
C MET A 523 -10.36 -11.07 15.10
N PRO A 524 -10.65 -12.12 15.88
CA PRO A 524 -11.85 -12.14 16.72
C PRO A 524 -11.86 -11.05 17.81
N ALA A 525 -10.70 -10.74 18.37
CA ALA A 525 -10.55 -9.70 19.40
C ALA A 525 -10.69 -8.30 18.80
N VAL A 526 -10.07 -8.06 17.64
CA VAL A 526 -10.24 -6.81 16.87
C VAL A 526 -11.72 -6.61 16.50
N LEU A 527 -12.38 -7.66 15.98
CA LEU A 527 -13.79 -7.62 15.63
C LEU A 527 -14.66 -7.27 16.84
N GLN A 528 -14.42 -7.93 17.98
CA GLN A 528 -15.17 -7.69 19.21
C GLN A 528 -15.07 -6.22 19.64
N GLN A 529 -13.87 -5.64 19.61
CA GLN A 529 -13.65 -4.24 19.99
C GLN A 529 -14.26 -3.27 18.97
N ALA A 530 -14.18 -3.57 17.67
CA ALA A 530 -14.81 -2.76 16.62
C ALA A 530 -16.33 -2.72 16.79
N LEU A 531 -16.97 -3.87 16.97
CA LEU A 531 -18.43 -3.95 17.19
C LEU A 531 -18.85 -3.23 18.47
N GLN A 532 -18.06 -3.32 19.54
CA GLN A 532 -18.31 -2.60 20.79
C GLN A 532 -18.24 -1.08 20.58
N GLN A 533 -17.22 -0.57 19.87
CA GLN A 533 -17.08 0.86 19.60
C GLN A 533 -18.19 1.39 18.66
N LEU A 534 -18.63 0.60 17.68
CA LEU A 534 -19.74 0.97 16.80
C LEU A 534 -21.09 0.99 17.52
N ALA A 535 -21.32 0.05 18.44
CA ALA A 535 -22.55 -0.01 19.22
C ALA A 535 -22.59 1.05 20.33
N GLN A 536 -21.45 1.30 21.00
CA GLN A 536 -21.33 2.19 22.14
C GLN A 536 -20.06 3.07 22.02
N PRO A 537 -20.12 4.15 21.23
CA PRO A 537 -19.00 5.07 21.07
C PRO A 537 -18.58 5.73 22.39
N ALA A 538 -17.28 5.94 22.57
CA ALA A 538 -16.72 6.60 23.76
C ALA A 538 -17.21 8.06 23.89
N PRO A 539 -17.20 8.67 25.10
CA PRO A 539 -17.67 10.04 25.32
C PRO A 539 -17.10 11.09 24.35
N ALA A 540 -15.83 10.96 23.96
CA ALA A 540 -15.16 11.85 23.02
C ALA A 540 -15.82 11.88 21.62
N PHE A 541 -16.48 10.80 21.21
CA PHE A 541 -17.23 10.73 19.95
C PHE A 541 -18.36 11.77 19.89
N TRP A 542 -19.06 11.96 21.01
CA TRP A 542 -20.21 12.85 21.12
C TRP A 542 -19.79 14.33 21.24
N GLN A 543 -18.58 14.57 21.75
CA GLN A 543 -18.01 15.91 21.93
C GLN A 543 -17.21 16.39 20.72
N ALA A 544 -16.81 15.48 19.82
CA ALA A 544 -16.06 15.82 18.63
C ALA A 544 -16.90 16.68 17.66
N GLY A 545 -16.36 17.84 17.28
CA GLY A 545 -16.91 18.67 16.21
C GLY A 545 -16.74 18.03 14.83
N GLN A 546 -17.08 18.76 13.77
CA GLN A 546 -16.63 18.42 12.41
C GLN A 546 -15.09 18.53 12.38
N GLY A 547 -14.41 17.44 12.74
CA GLY A 547 -12.94 17.40 12.76
C GLY A 547 -12.33 17.78 11.42
N ASN A 548 -11.11 18.32 11.45
CA ASN A 548 -10.36 18.75 10.28
C ASN A 548 -10.29 17.61 9.25
N GLU A 549 -10.71 17.91 8.01
CA GLU A 549 -10.51 17.03 6.87
C GLU A 549 -9.01 16.90 6.61
N GLU A 550 -8.53 15.68 6.39
CA GLU A 550 -7.19 15.47 5.84
C GLU A 550 -7.06 16.28 4.54
N ALA A 551 -5.86 16.82 4.28
CA ALA A 551 -5.59 17.53 3.03
C ALA A 551 -6.11 16.69 1.85
N PRO A 552 -6.97 17.26 0.99
CA PRO A 552 -7.68 16.46 0.01
C PRO A 552 -6.67 15.78 -0.93
N PRO A 553 -6.78 14.46 -1.15
CA PRO A 553 -5.86 13.75 -2.02
C PRO A 553 -5.96 14.29 -3.45
N MET A 554 -5.05 13.92 -4.35
CA MET A 554 -5.12 14.33 -5.76
C MET A 554 -6.53 14.09 -6.35
N PRO A 555 -7.05 14.96 -7.25
CA PRO A 555 -8.43 14.90 -7.75
C PRO A 555 -8.91 13.50 -8.16
N LEU A 556 -8.10 12.73 -8.87
CA LEU A 556 -8.46 11.37 -9.30
C LEU A 556 -8.66 10.41 -8.12
N ARG A 557 -7.87 10.54 -7.05
CA ARG A 557 -8.05 9.75 -5.82
C ARG A 557 -9.32 10.15 -5.08
N GLN A 558 -9.68 11.43 -5.07
CA GLN A 558 -10.96 11.88 -4.54
C GLN A 558 -12.13 11.31 -5.34
N LEU A 559 -12.05 11.32 -6.67
CA LEU A 559 -13.07 10.71 -7.53
C LEU A 559 -13.18 9.19 -7.26
N LEU A 560 -12.06 8.49 -7.06
CA LEU A 560 -12.05 7.06 -6.74
C LEU A 560 -12.73 6.78 -5.39
N LYS A 561 -12.45 7.61 -4.39
CA LYS A 561 -13.10 7.56 -3.08
C LYS A 561 -14.60 7.82 -3.21
N ALA A 562 -15.00 8.87 -3.92
CA ALA A 562 -16.41 9.20 -4.16
C ALA A 562 -17.15 8.10 -4.94
N PHE A 563 -16.47 7.47 -5.91
CA PHE A 563 -17.00 6.33 -6.66
C PHE A 563 -17.28 5.15 -5.73
N ALA A 564 -16.36 4.83 -4.83
CA ALA A 564 -16.53 3.74 -3.86
C ALA A 564 -17.58 4.07 -2.81
N GLU A 565 -17.54 5.28 -2.23
CA GLU A 565 -18.26 5.60 -1.00
C GLU A 565 -19.70 6.13 -1.20
N GLN A 566 -20.02 6.72 -2.36
CA GLN A 566 -21.32 7.37 -2.64
C GLN A 566 -21.94 8.08 -1.42
N PRO A 567 -21.28 9.11 -0.89
CA PRO A 567 -21.82 9.82 0.27
C PRO A 567 -23.18 10.43 -0.08
N LEU A 568 -24.15 10.28 0.82
CA LEU A 568 -25.48 10.89 0.72
C LEU A 568 -25.43 12.33 1.26
N PRO A 569 -26.25 13.26 0.72
CA PRO A 569 -26.27 14.66 1.15
C PRO A 569 -26.74 14.84 2.60
N ASP A 570 -26.23 15.88 3.27
CA ASP A 570 -26.56 16.21 4.65
C ASP A 570 -28.02 16.62 4.81
N ARG A 571 -28.66 16.12 5.88
CA ARG A 571 -30.02 16.53 6.30
C ARG A 571 -30.05 17.21 7.67
N GLY A 572 -28.91 17.38 8.34
CA GLY A 572 -28.78 18.17 9.56
C GLY A 572 -29.41 17.54 10.82
N GLU A 573 -29.55 16.21 10.89
CA GLU A 573 -30.10 15.54 12.08
C GLU A 573 -29.11 15.53 13.25
N ALA A 574 -29.64 15.58 14.47
CA ALA A 574 -28.85 15.59 15.70
C ALA A 574 -28.19 14.23 15.98
N LEU A 575 -26.89 14.23 16.29
CA LEU A 575 -26.11 13.06 16.69
C LEU A 575 -26.26 12.77 18.19
N THR A 576 -27.24 11.94 18.58
CA THR A 576 -27.43 11.51 19.98
C THR A 576 -27.32 10.00 20.16
N ALA A 577 -27.10 9.54 21.38
CA ALA A 577 -27.01 8.11 21.70
C ALA A 577 -28.33 7.37 21.38
N GLU A 578 -29.47 8.01 21.63
CA GLU A 578 -30.79 7.47 21.34
C GLU A 578 -31.03 7.33 19.83
N ALA A 579 -30.56 8.31 19.04
CA ALA A 579 -30.65 8.25 17.58
C ALA A 579 -29.79 7.11 17.00
N LEU A 580 -28.58 6.89 17.56
CA LEU A 580 -27.73 5.77 17.17
C LEU A 580 -28.38 4.41 17.49
N GLN A 581 -29.01 4.28 18.66
CA GLN A 581 -29.71 3.06 19.03
C GLN A 581 -30.90 2.81 18.12
N ALA A 582 -31.74 3.82 17.89
CA ALA A 582 -32.90 3.73 16.99
C ALA A 582 -32.50 3.37 15.56
N LEU A 583 -31.33 3.83 15.12
CA LEU A 583 -30.75 3.46 13.84
C LEU A 583 -30.42 1.96 13.81
N TRP A 584 -29.70 1.47 14.80
CA TRP A 584 -29.32 0.07 14.87
C TRP A 584 -30.54 -0.85 14.93
N ASP A 585 -31.59 -0.49 15.66
CA ASP A 585 -32.82 -1.28 15.77
C ASP A 585 -33.52 -1.52 14.40
N GLN A 586 -33.43 -0.54 13.50
CA GLN A 586 -34.01 -0.60 12.15
C GLN A 586 -33.07 -1.22 11.11
N THR A 587 -31.81 -1.43 11.47
CA THR A 587 -30.78 -1.90 10.55
C THR A 587 -30.80 -3.42 10.44
N ARG A 588 -30.52 -3.92 9.23
CA ARG A 588 -30.32 -5.35 8.96
C ARG A 588 -28.88 -5.63 8.60
N TRP A 589 -28.37 -6.83 8.90
CA TRP A 589 -27.00 -7.17 8.55
C TRP A 589 -26.82 -8.58 7.98
N ASP A 590 -25.84 -8.72 7.10
CA ASP A 590 -25.35 -9.99 6.57
C ASP A 590 -23.82 -9.98 6.44
N GLY A 591 -23.22 -11.14 6.17
CA GLY A 591 -21.76 -11.22 6.05
C GLY A 591 -21.22 -12.41 5.29
N LEU A 592 -19.93 -12.28 4.95
CA LEU A 592 -19.13 -13.31 4.30
C LEU A 592 -17.77 -13.42 4.99
N ALA A 593 -17.42 -14.63 5.40
CA ALA A 593 -16.10 -15.01 5.86
C ALA A 593 -15.43 -15.88 4.79
N VAL A 594 -14.17 -15.57 4.45
CA VAL A 594 -13.38 -16.25 3.42
C VAL A 594 -12.07 -16.72 4.05
N ALA A 595 -11.67 -17.95 3.74
CA ALA A 595 -10.48 -18.62 4.27
C ALA A 595 -10.45 -18.74 5.81
N VAL A 596 -11.61 -18.74 6.48
CA VAL A 596 -11.71 -18.87 7.94
C VAL A 596 -11.87 -20.34 8.36
N PRO A 597 -10.94 -20.90 9.18
CA PRO A 597 -10.99 -22.30 9.60
C PRO A 597 -12.07 -22.55 10.66
N ALA A 598 -12.57 -23.79 10.73
CA ALA A 598 -13.66 -24.19 11.62
C ALA A 598 -13.43 -23.85 13.10
N HIS A 599 -12.21 -24.02 13.60
CA HIS A 599 -11.87 -23.72 15.00
C HIS A 599 -12.00 -22.24 15.38
N MET A 600 -11.97 -21.32 14.40
CA MET A 600 -12.17 -19.89 14.66
C MET A 600 -13.64 -19.47 14.60
N GLN A 601 -14.50 -20.27 13.95
CA GLN A 601 -15.90 -19.91 13.74
C GLN A 601 -16.63 -19.66 15.07
N ASP A 602 -16.33 -20.44 16.11
CA ASP A 602 -16.88 -20.25 17.45
C ASP A 602 -16.41 -18.95 18.13
N ALA A 603 -15.17 -18.51 17.86
CA ALA A 603 -14.66 -17.25 18.37
C ALA A 603 -15.33 -16.07 17.65
N LEU A 604 -15.46 -16.13 16.33
CA LEU A 604 -16.17 -15.11 15.54
C LEU A 604 -17.66 -15.05 15.91
N ALA A 605 -18.33 -16.20 16.05
CA ALA A 605 -19.73 -16.27 16.45
C ALA A 605 -19.98 -15.59 17.80
N ARG A 606 -19.07 -15.78 18.78
CA ARG A 606 -19.13 -15.06 20.06
C ARG A 606 -18.94 -13.55 19.91
N SER A 607 -18.04 -13.09 19.04
CA SER A 607 -17.90 -11.65 18.76
C SER A 607 -19.17 -11.07 18.12
N LEU A 608 -19.81 -11.81 17.20
CA LEU A 608 -21.01 -11.38 16.50
C LEU A 608 -22.27 -11.31 17.39
N GLN A 609 -22.28 -11.92 18.57
CA GLN A 609 -23.37 -11.74 19.54
C GLN A 609 -23.53 -10.27 19.99
N ARG A 610 -22.49 -9.45 19.81
CA ARG A 610 -22.51 -8.01 20.10
C ARG A 610 -22.77 -7.15 18.86
N MET A 611 -23.08 -7.77 17.71
CA MET A 611 -23.31 -7.04 16.48
C MET A 611 -24.58 -6.20 16.58
N PRO A 612 -24.52 -4.88 16.33
CA PRO A 612 -25.72 -4.05 16.33
C PRO A 612 -26.60 -4.37 15.10
N GLY A 613 -27.92 -4.25 15.29
CA GLY A 613 -28.93 -4.55 14.27
C GLY A 613 -29.36 -6.01 14.20
N THR A 614 -30.28 -6.30 13.28
CA THR A 614 -30.91 -7.63 13.16
C THR A 614 -30.29 -8.42 12.02
N ALA A 615 -29.89 -9.66 12.28
CA ALA A 615 -29.34 -10.57 11.27
C ALA A 615 -30.37 -10.89 10.19
N ASP A 616 -29.98 -10.83 8.91
CA ASP A 616 -30.85 -11.13 7.77
C ASP A 616 -30.08 -11.92 6.69
N THR A 617 -30.45 -13.19 6.52
CA THR A 617 -29.83 -14.10 5.53
C THR A 617 -30.30 -13.88 4.10
N GLN A 618 -31.36 -13.10 3.89
CA GLN A 618 -32.01 -12.88 2.60
C GLN A 618 -31.87 -11.43 2.10
N LEU A 619 -30.88 -10.70 2.65
CA LEU A 619 -30.52 -9.32 2.31
C LEU A 619 -30.11 -9.17 0.83
N SER A 620 -31.11 -9.25 -0.04
CA SER A 620 -30.99 -9.22 -1.49
C SER A 620 -30.89 -7.78 -1.94
N GLN A 621 -30.04 -7.51 -2.93
CA GLN A 621 -29.93 -6.18 -3.53
C GLN A 621 -30.79 -6.16 -4.80
N ALA A 622 -31.60 -5.12 -4.98
CA ALA A 622 -32.24 -4.88 -6.27
C ALA A 622 -31.18 -4.33 -7.23
N LEU A 623 -30.78 -5.12 -8.23
CA LEU A 623 -29.86 -4.70 -9.28
C LEU A 623 -30.57 -3.75 -10.26
N LEU A 624 -30.60 -2.46 -9.97
CA LEU A 624 -31.09 -1.48 -10.94
C LEU A 624 -30.07 -1.34 -12.08
N ALA A 625 -30.49 -1.67 -13.29
CA ALA A 625 -29.75 -1.30 -14.49
C ALA A 625 -29.90 0.20 -14.72
N GLN A 626 -28.80 0.94 -14.66
CA GLN A 626 -28.78 2.30 -15.19
C GLN A 626 -28.53 2.19 -16.69
N THR A 627 -29.35 2.87 -17.48
CA THR A 627 -29.18 2.97 -18.94
C THR A 627 -28.88 4.42 -19.29
N GLY A 628 -28.12 4.63 -20.37
CA GLY A 628 -27.72 5.97 -20.81
C GLY A 628 -26.43 6.49 -20.17
N HIS A 629 -26.23 7.81 -20.26
CA HIS A 629 -25.01 8.51 -19.86
C HIS A 629 -25.30 9.39 -18.66
N ALA A 630 -24.80 9.01 -17.48
CA ALA A 630 -24.98 9.74 -16.24
C ALA A 630 -23.69 10.50 -15.88
N TRP A 631 -23.80 11.77 -15.56
CA TRP A 631 -22.69 12.63 -15.14
C TRP A 631 -22.87 13.10 -13.70
N GLN A 632 -21.91 12.80 -12.84
CA GLN A 632 -21.88 13.28 -11.47
C GLN A 632 -20.71 14.25 -11.29
N THR A 633 -21.03 15.48 -10.92
CA THR A 633 -20.03 16.47 -10.56
C THR A 633 -19.66 16.32 -9.09
N VAL A 634 -18.36 16.22 -8.80
CA VAL A 634 -17.82 16.19 -7.44
C VAL A 634 -17.06 17.51 -7.24
N SER A 635 -17.54 18.35 -6.33
CA SER A 635 -16.88 19.64 -6.04
C SER A 635 -15.51 19.41 -5.42
N MET A 636 -14.47 20.00 -6.01
CA MET A 636 -13.08 19.88 -5.55
C MET A 636 -12.37 21.22 -5.68
N ASP A 637 -11.48 21.53 -4.75
CA ASP A 637 -10.57 22.67 -4.83
C ASP A 637 -9.29 22.25 -5.56
N SER A 638 -9.34 22.20 -6.89
CA SER A 638 -8.18 21.85 -7.73
C SER A 638 -8.24 22.54 -9.09
N ALA A 639 -7.08 23.01 -9.56
CA ALA A 639 -6.93 23.56 -10.90
C ALA A 639 -6.84 22.47 -11.99
N GLU A 640 -6.47 21.23 -11.62
CA GLU A 640 -6.35 20.12 -12.56
C GLU A 640 -7.73 19.53 -12.89
N GLN A 641 -7.89 18.96 -14.08
CA GLN A 641 -9.13 18.30 -14.50
C GLN A 641 -9.01 16.79 -14.32
N ALA A 642 -10.01 16.17 -13.71
CA ALA A 642 -10.05 14.73 -13.50
C ALA A 642 -11.41 14.14 -13.85
N LEU A 643 -11.37 12.97 -14.48
CA LEU A 643 -12.55 12.24 -14.94
C LEU A 643 -12.38 10.74 -14.67
N LEU A 644 -13.39 10.14 -14.04
CA LEU A 644 -13.59 8.69 -13.94
C LEU A 644 -14.80 8.28 -14.78
N LEU A 645 -14.59 7.35 -15.71
CA LEU A 645 -15.65 6.78 -16.54
C LEU A 645 -15.84 5.30 -16.17
N PHE A 646 -16.99 4.97 -15.59
CA PHE A 646 -17.39 3.59 -15.31
C PHE A 646 -18.41 3.11 -16.34
N CYS A 647 -18.04 2.08 -17.11
CA CYS A 647 -18.88 1.44 -18.11
C CYS A 647 -19.32 0.08 -17.57
N GLN A 648 -20.61 -0.09 -17.30
CA GLN A 648 -21.14 -1.33 -16.71
C GLN A 648 -21.48 -2.36 -17.79
N SER A 649 -21.31 -3.65 -17.48
CA SER A 649 -21.81 -4.75 -18.31
C SER A 649 -23.34 -4.75 -18.35
N PRO A 650 -23.96 -4.93 -19.53
CA PRO A 650 -25.43 -5.00 -19.65
C PRO A 650 -26.03 -6.26 -19.01
N SER A 651 -25.20 -7.24 -18.65
CA SER A 651 -25.60 -8.56 -18.20
C SER A 651 -24.82 -8.99 -16.95
N SER A 652 -25.48 -9.80 -16.12
CA SER A 652 -24.91 -10.46 -14.93
C SER A 652 -24.57 -11.93 -15.20
N LEU A 653 -24.57 -12.39 -16.45
CA LEU A 653 -24.17 -13.75 -16.79
C LEU A 653 -22.65 -13.91 -16.64
N LEU A 654 -22.21 -15.07 -16.14
CA LEU A 654 -20.78 -15.37 -15.95
C LEU A 654 -19.98 -15.33 -17.24
N ALA A 655 -20.57 -15.77 -18.36
CA ALA A 655 -19.91 -15.72 -19.66
C ALA A 655 -19.63 -14.28 -20.13
N ASP A 656 -20.55 -13.36 -19.84
CA ASP A 656 -20.36 -11.94 -20.15
C ASP A 656 -19.32 -11.33 -19.21
N GLU A 657 -19.36 -11.66 -17.91
CA GLU A 657 -18.32 -11.24 -16.98
C GLU A 657 -16.92 -11.71 -17.42
N ALA A 658 -16.78 -12.97 -17.83
CA ALA A 658 -15.54 -13.51 -18.35
C ALA A 658 -15.04 -12.70 -19.55
N ALA A 659 -15.92 -12.39 -20.51
CA ALA A 659 -15.59 -11.60 -21.69
C ALA A 659 -15.15 -10.17 -21.31
N TRP A 660 -15.86 -9.51 -20.38
CA TRP A 660 -15.55 -8.17 -19.90
C TRP A 660 -14.24 -8.11 -19.11
N ARG A 661 -13.89 -9.17 -18.36
CA ARG A 661 -12.59 -9.28 -17.68
C ARG A 661 -11.44 -9.36 -18.67
N LEU A 662 -11.56 -10.22 -19.69
CA LEU A 662 -10.55 -10.35 -20.74
C LEU A 662 -10.43 -9.06 -21.56
N LEU A 663 -11.56 -8.41 -21.86
CA LEU A 663 -11.57 -7.08 -22.48
C LEU A 663 -10.79 -6.06 -21.65
N GLY A 664 -11.00 -6.03 -20.33
CA GLY A 664 -10.30 -5.14 -19.42
C GLY A 664 -8.78 -5.37 -19.38
N GLN A 665 -8.34 -6.63 -19.46
CA GLN A 665 -6.91 -6.96 -19.54
C GLN A 665 -6.31 -6.52 -20.88
N LEU A 666 -7.00 -6.81 -21.99
CA LEU A 666 -6.56 -6.44 -23.33
C LEU A 666 -6.54 -4.91 -23.56
N CYS A 667 -7.41 -4.16 -22.88
CA CYS A 667 -7.45 -2.70 -23.04
C CYS A 667 -6.38 -1.97 -22.23
N GLN A 668 -5.80 -2.58 -21.19
CA GLN A 668 -4.94 -1.89 -20.23
C GLN A 668 -3.70 -1.26 -20.88
N THR A 669 -2.92 -2.04 -21.61
CA THR A 669 -1.69 -1.55 -22.27
C THR A 669 -2.00 -0.56 -23.39
N PRO A 670 -2.92 -0.82 -24.33
CA PRO A 670 -3.27 0.15 -25.38
C PRO A 670 -3.85 1.46 -24.83
N PHE A 671 -4.61 1.40 -23.73
CA PHE A 671 -5.18 2.58 -23.08
C PHE A 671 -4.07 3.46 -22.50
N TYR A 672 -3.16 2.86 -21.73
CA TYR A 672 -2.03 3.57 -21.15
C TYR A 672 -1.12 4.15 -22.25
N GLN A 673 -0.77 3.35 -23.26
CA GLN A 673 0.05 3.81 -24.38
C GLN A 673 -0.57 5.03 -25.07
N ARG A 674 -1.88 4.98 -25.38
CA ARG A 674 -2.54 6.09 -26.06
C ARG A 674 -2.65 7.34 -25.18
N LEU A 675 -3.20 7.22 -23.98
CA LEU A 675 -3.55 8.40 -23.18
C LEU A 675 -2.36 8.96 -22.38
N ARG A 676 -1.47 8.11 -21.88
CA ARG A 676 -0.31 8.54 -21.08
C ARG A 676 0.92 8.80 -21.93
N VAL A 677 1.23 7.94 -22.89
CA VAL A 677 2.51 8.02 -23.65
C VAL A 677 2.37 8.91 -24.88
N GLU A 678 1.37 8.65 -25.74
CA GLU A 678 1.20 9.39 -27.00
C GLU A 678 0.57 10.77 -26.80
N LEU A 679 -0.55 10.83 -26.07
CA LEU A 679 -1.29 12.07 -25.85
C LEU A 679 -0.76 12.89 -24.66
N GLN A 680 0.07 12.29 -23.80
CA GLN A 680 0.68 12.95 -22.64
C GLN A 680 -0.32 13.68 -21.74
N LEU A 681 -1.52 13.10 -21.53
CA LEU A 681 -2.65 13.71 -20.80
C LEU A 681 -2.43 13.87 -19.28
N GLY A 682 -1.20 13.79 -18.78
CA GLY A 682 -0.90 13.91 -17.35
C GLY A 682 -0.53 12.60 -16.66
N TYR A 683 -0.28 12.65 -15.36
CA TYR A 683 0.35 11.58 -14.57
C TYR A 683 -0.64 10.54 -14.02
N GLY A 684 -1.93 10.85 -13.98
CA GLY A 684 -2.97 9.92 -13.55
C GLY A 684 -3.72 9.33 -14.74
N VAL A 685 -3.30 8.17 -15.26
CA VAL A 685 -4.01 7.43 -16.32
C VAL A 685 -4.05 5.95 -15.97
N PHE A 686 -5.25 5.38 -15.85
CA PHE A 686 -5.42 3.95 -15.63
C PHE A 686 -6.74 3.41 -16.20
N SER A 687 -6.78 2.11 -16.46
CA SER A 687 -8.01 1.35 -16.70
C SER A 687 -8.01 0.09 -15.85
N ALA A 688 -9.16 -0.31 -15.33
CA ALA A 688 -9.28 -1.52 -14.52
C ALA A 688 -10.69 -2.13 -14.60
N VAL A 689 -10.77 -3.45 -14.45
CA VAL A 689 -12.04 -4.11 -14.17
C VAL A 689 -12.47 -3.79 -12.74
N ARG A 690 -13.75 -3.43 -12.56
CA ARG A 690 -14.37 -3.19 -11.26
C ARG A 690 -15.71 -3.88 -11.20
N GLN A 691 -16.04 -4.39 -10.01
CA GLN A 691 -17.36 -4.87 -9.70
C GLN A 691 -18.00 -3.94 -8.67
N ARG A 692 -19.26 -3.63 -8.88
CA ARG A 692 -20.06 -2.77 -8.02
C ARG A 692 -21.46 -3.33 -7.93
N ASP A 693 -21.95 -3.51 -6.71
CA ASP A 693 -23.30 -4.01 -6.44
C ASP A 693 -23.59 -5.28 -7.25
N GLY A 694 -22.66 -6.25 -7.28
CA GLY A 694 -22.79 -7.50 -8.02
C GLY A 694 -22.66 -7.39 -9.55
N ARG A 695 -22.31 -6.22 -10.11
CA ARG A 695 -22.16 -6.03 -11.55
C ARG A 695 -20.74 -5.70 -11.96
N THR A 696 -20.25 -6.37 -12.99
CA THR A 696 -18.93 -6.13 -13.60
C THR A 696 -18.98 -4.92 -14.52
N GLY A 697 -17.89 -4.16 -14.58
CA GLY A 697 -17.68 -3.06 -15.50
C GLY A 697 -16.21 -2.69 -15.67
N LEU A 698 -15.94 -1.81 -16.64
CA LEU A 698 -14.62 -1.22 -16.86
C LEU A 698 -14.60 0.20 -16.31
N LEU A 699 -13.59 0.50 -15.51
CA LEU A 699 -13.33 1.84 -14.97
C LEU A 699 -12.12 2.43 -15.68
N PHE A 700 -12.26 3.62 -16.22
CA PHE A 700 -11.20 4.41 -16.83
C PHE A 700 -11.00 5.69 -16.01
N GLY A 701 -9.75 6.05 -15.72
CA GLY A 701 -9.44 7.26 -14.97
C GLY A 701 -8.35 8.07 -15.64
N VAL A 702 -8.60 9.37 -15.77
CA VAL A 702 -7.67 10.34 -16.37
C VAL A 702 -7.63 11.60 -15.50
N GLN A 703 -6.43 12.11 -15.25
CA GLN A 703 -6.18 13.40 -14.61
C GLN A 703 -5.12 14.15 -15.40
N SER A 704 -5.50 15.34 -15.86
CA SER A 704 -4.67 16.22 -16.69
C SER A 704 -4.58 17.62 -16.09
N PRO A 705 -3.37 18.20 -16.01
CA PRO A 705 -3.21 19.61 -15.67
C PRO A 705 -3.50 20.54 -16.85
N ASN A 706 -3.49 20.03 -18.09
CA ASN A 706 -3.46 20.85 -19.31
C ASN A 706 -4.65 20.61 -20.26
N SER A 707 -5.50 19.62 -19.97
CA SER A 707 -6.62 19.23 -20.83
C SER A 707 -7.94 19.50 -20.11
N SER A 708 -8.91 20.03 -20.83
CA SER A 708 -10.29 20.19 -20.36
C SER A 708 -11.00 18.83 -20.22
N LEU A 709 -12.07 18.79 -19.43
CA LEU A 709 -12.89 17.57 -19.28
C LEU A 709 -13.52 17.10 -20.60
N VAL A 710 -13.84 18.03 -21.50
CA VAL A 710 -14.39 17.71 -22.83
C VAL A 710 -13.34 17.03 -23.70
N GLU A 711 -12.09 17.50 -23.68
CA GLU A 711 -10.98 16.86 -24.41
C GLU A 711 -10.65 15.48 -23.83
N ILE A 712 -10.58 15.36 -22.50
CA ILE A 712 -10.37 14.08 -21.83
C ILE A 712 -11.46 13.07 -22.23
N LEU A 713 -12.72 13.48 -22.15
CA LEU A 713 -13.85 12.65 -22.53
C LEU A 713 -13.79 12.26 -24.01
N GLY A 714 -13.50 13.20 -24.91
CA GLY A 714 -13.37 12.92 -26.34
C GLY A 714 -12.26 11.91 -26.65
N HIS A 715 -11.13 11.97 -25.95
CA HIS A 715 -10.06 10.97 -26.08
C HIS A 715 -10.47 9.59 -25.55
N LEU A 716 -11.25 9.53 -24.46
CA LEU A 716 -11.83 8.28 -23.97
C LEU A 716 -12.79 7.68 -24.98
N GLU A 717 -13.75 8.45 -25.48
CA GLU A 717 -14.73 8.02 -26.47
C GLU A 717 -14.06 7.52 -27.76
N GLN A 718 -13.07 8.26 -28.26
CA GLN A 718 -12.29 7.84 -29.43
C GLN A 718 -11.56 6.52 -29.20
N PHE A 719 -10.97 6.32 -28.02
CA PHE A 719 -10.31 5.06 -27.68
C PHE A 719 -11.32 3.90 -27.67
N LEU A 720 -12.48 4.08 -27.05
CA LEU A 720 -13.53 3.05 -26.98
C LEU A 720 -14.09 2.71 -28.37
N GLN A 721 -14.22 3.70 -29.26
CA GLN A 721 -14.68 3.49 -30.65
C GLN A 721 -13.73 2.60 -31.46
N GLN A 722 -12.42 2.71 -31.24
CA GLN A 722 -11.41 1.93 -31.97
C GLN A 722 -11.21 0.51 -31.40
N LEU A 723 -11.76 0.23 -30.22
CA LEU A 723 -11.48 -1.01 -29.49
C LEU A 723 -11.92 -2.28 -30.24
N PRO A 724 -13.10 -2.35 -30.88
CA PRO A 724 -13.51 -3.55 -31.63
C PRO A 724 -12.56 -3.89 -32.79
N GLU A 725 -12.14 -2.88 -33.57
CA GLU A 725 -11.21 -3.07 -34.70
C GLU A 725 -9.83 -3.53 -34.22
N ARG A 726 -9.33 -2.95 -33.14
CA ARG A 726 -8.05 -3.37 -32.52
C ARG A 726 -8.09 -4.83 -32.08
N LEU A 727 -9.21 -5.28 -31.50
CA LEU A 727 -9.38 -6.66 -31.05
C LEU A 727 -9.50 -7.64 -32.22
N GLN A 728 -10.06 -7.21 -33.36
CA GLN A 728 -10.07 -8.02 -34.59
C GLN A 728 -8.67 -8.19 -35.19
N ALA A 729 -7.79 -7.22 -35.00
CA ALA A 729 -6.40 -7.26 -35.46
C ALA A 729 -5.46 -8.01 -34.50
N LEU A 730 -5.95 -8.47 -33.34
CA LEU A 730 -5.14 -9.20 -32.36
C LEU A 730 -4.69 -10.55 -32.95
N ASP A 731 -3.40 -10.85 -32.85
CA ASP A 731 -2.89 -12.12 -33.34
C ASP A 731 -3.35 -13.31 -32.47
N ALA A 732 -3.39 -14.50 -33.07
CA ALA A 732 -3.92 -15.69 -32.41
C ALA A 732 -3.08 -16.13 -31.19
N GLN A 733 -1.77 -15.86 -31.21
CA GLN A 733 -0.88 -16.24 -30.11
C GLN A 733 -1.11 -15.33 -28.90
N ALA A 734 -1.08 -14.01 -29.10
CA ALA A 734 -1.37 -13.02 -28.07
C ALA A 734 -2.76 -13.22 -27.46
N TRP A 735 -3.77 -13.57 -28.27
CA TRP A 735 -5.08 -13.95 -27.75
C TRP A 735 -5.01 -15.13 -26.77
N VAL A 736 -4.34 -16.22 -27.16
CA VAL A 736 -4.20 -17.43 -26.32
C VAL A 736 -3.43 -17.10 -25.04
N GLU A 737 -2.33 -16.36 -25.15
CA GLU A 737 -1.50 -15.96 -24.01
C GLU A 737 -2.28 -15.10 -23.01
N GLN A 738 -3.00 -14.08 -23.48
CA GLN A 738 -3.76 -13.18 -22.60
C GLN A 738 -4.92 -13.90 -21.91
N ARG A 739 -5.64 -14.78 -22.63
CA ARG A 739 -6.71 -15.61 -22.07
C ARG A 739 -6.18 -16.56 -20.99
N GLN A 740 -5.07 -17.24 -21.27
CA GLN A 740 -4.44 -18.16 -20.31
C GLN A 740 -3.90 -17.40 -19.09
N ALA A 741 -3.28 -16.24 -19.29
CA ALA A 741 -2.79 -15.40 -18.21
C ALA A 741 -3.94 -14.97 -17.28
N LEU A 742 -5.08 -14.55 -17.83
CA LEU A 742 -6.25 -14.19 -17.03
C LEU A 742 -6.80 -15.39 -16.25
N ALA A 743 -6.94 -16.54 -16.92
CA ALA A 743 -7.43 -17.76 -16.28
C ALA A 743 -6.52 -18.21 -15.12
N GLN A 744 -5.20 -18.09 -15.28
CA GLN A 744 -4.22 -18.40 -14.25
C GLN A 744 -4.27 -17.42 -13.08
N GLN A 745 -4.42 -16.12 -13.34
CA GLN A 745 -4.54 -15.09 -12.30
C GLN A 745 -5.74 -15.31 -11.36
N LEU A 746 -6.82 -15.93 -11.87
CA LEU A 746 -8.04 -16.21 -11.10
C LEU A 746 -8.06 -17.60 -10.45
N GLN A 747 -7.00 -18.39 -10.60
CA GLN A 747 -6.91 -19.67 -9.91
C GLN A 747 -6.82 -19.45 -8.38
N PRO A 748 -7.56 -20.21 -7.55
CA PRO A 748 -7.50 -20.12 -6.09
C PRO A 748 -6.07 -20.16 -5.52
N ALA A 749 -5.15 -20.88 -6.17
CA ALA A 749 -3.77 -20.98 -5.75
C ALA A 749 -2.94 -19.70 -5.99
N GLN A 750 -3.32 -18.85 -6.96
CA GLN A 750 -2.61 -17.64 -7.35
C GLN A 750 -3.33 -16.35 -6.92
N LEU A 751 -4.65 -16.43 -6.73
CA LEU A 751 -5.51 -15.30 -6.46
C LEU A 751 -5.28 -14.77 -5.03
N PRO A 752 -4.86 -13.51 -4.86
CA PRO A 752 -4.68 -12.91 -3.54
C PRO A 752 -5.98 -12.93 -2.74
N LEU A 753 -5.87 -13.14 -1.42
CA LEU A 753 -7.03 -13.26 -0.51
C LEU A 753 -8.00 -12.08 -0.64
N GLU A 754 -7.49 -10.85 -0.68
CA GLU A 754 -8.33 -9.65 -0.86
C GLU A 754 -9.15 -9.71 -2.15
N GLN A 755 -8.49 -10.03 -3.25
CA GLN A 755 -9.14 -10.09 -4.55
C GLN A 755 -10.17 -11.21 -4.59
N ALA A 756 -9.84 -12.38 -4.04
CA ALA A 756 -10.77 -13.50 -3.94
C ALA A 756 -12.00 -13.17 -3.06
N ALA A 757 -11.80 -12.54 -1.91
CA ALA A 757 -12.88 -12.19 -1.01
C ALA A 757 -13.80 -11.13 -1.63
N GLN A 758 -13.23 -10.14 -2.34
CA GLN A 758 -14.01 -9.16 -3.08
C GLN A 758 -14.81 -9.80 -4.22
N LEU A 759 -14.19 -10.71 -4.98
CA LEU A 759 -14.87 -11.47 -6.05
C LEU A 759 -16.03 -12.30 -5.49
N LEU A 760 -15.82 -13.04 -4.41
CA LEU A 760 -16.85 -13.85 -3.76
C LEU A 760 -17.96 -12.99 -3.14
N TRP A 761 -17.60 -11.82 -2.59
CA TRP A 761 -18.57 -10.87 -2.07
C TRP A 761 -19.46 -10.34 -3.19
N GLN A 762 -18.88 -9.89 -4.30
CA GLN A 762 -19.64 -9.40 -5.46
C GLN A 762 -20.46 -10.51 -6.12
N ALA A 763 -19.91 -11.74 -6.18
CA ALA A 763 -20.64 -12.91 -6.66
C ALA A 763 -21.87 -13.21 -5.81
N ARG A 764 -21.74 -13.12 -4.47
CA ARG A 764 -22.87 -13.26 -3.54
C ARG A 764 -23.92 -12.18 -3.79
N LEU A 765 -23.51 -10.92 -3.97
CA LEU A 765 -24.44 -9.83 -4.29
C LEU A 765 -25.17 -10.05 -5.63
N ALA A 766 -24.49 -10.66 -6.60
CA ALA A 766 -25.04 -11.03 -7.90
C ALA A 766 -25.93 -12.29 -7.86
N GLY A 767 -25.99 -13.01 -6.73
CA GLY A 767 -26.73 -14.27 -6.61
C GLY A 767 -26.03 -15.47 -7.25
N HIS A 768 -24.72 -15.41 -7.49
CA HIS A 768 -23.95 -16.53 -8.02
C HIS A 768 -23.73 -17.65 -6.99
N PRO A 769 -23.53 -18.90 -7.45
CA PRO A 769 -23.31 -20.05 -6.57
C PRO A 769 -21.92 -20.03 -5.92
N SER A 770 -21.72 -20.89 -4.91
CA SER A 770 -20.48 -20.96 -4.12
C SER A 770 -19.24 -21.40 -4.90
N ASP A 771 -19.42 -22.11 -6.02
CA ASP A 771 -18.37 -22.54 -6.95
C ASP A 771 -18.05 -21.49 -8.04
N TYR A 772 -18.51 -20.24 -7.83
CA TYR A 772 -18.32 -19.09 -8.73
C TYR A 772 -16.90 -18.95 -9.31
N LEU A 773 -15.84 -19.06 -8.49
CA LEU A 773 -14.46 -18.90 -8.99
C LEU A 773 -14.09 -19.97 -10.02
N GLN A 774 -14.53 -21.21 -9.80
CA GLN A 774 -14.29 -22.32 -10.73
C GLN A 774 -15.09 -22.12 -12.03
N GLN A 775 -16.35 -21.71 -11.93
CA GLN A 775 -17.19 -21.46 -13.10
C GLN A 775 -16.71 -20.25 -13.92
N LEU A 776 -16.23 -19.19 -13.26
CA LEU A 776 -15.65 -18.03 -13.92
C LEU A 776 -14.39 -18.41 -14.68
N GLN A 777 -13.51 -19.22 -14.07
CA GLN A 777 -12.30 -19.70 -14.74
C GLN A 777 -12.64 -20.54 -15.98
N ALA A 778 -13.55 -21.50 -15.85
CA ALA A 778 -14.00 -22.32 -16.98
C ALA A 778 -14.63 -21.46 -18.09
N SER A 779 -15.38 -20.43 -17.73
CA SER A 779 -15.96 -19.47 -18.68
C SER A 779 -14.88 -18.69 -19.44
N ILE A 780 -13.79 -18.28 -18.77
CA ILE A 780 -12.65 -17.60 -19.38
C ILE A 780 -11.91 -18.53 -20.34
N GLU A 781 -11.65 -19.77 -19.94
CA GLU A 781 -10.99 -20.78 -20.79
C GLU A 781 -11.80 -21.11 -22.04
N ALA A 782 -13.14 -21.05 -21.95
CA ALA A 782 -14.07 -21.26 -23.06
C ALA A 782 -14.29 -20.02 -23.96
N LEU A 783 -13.69 -18.85 -23.65
CA LEU A 783 -13.90 -17.63 -24.42
C LEU A 783 -13.41 -17.76 -25.87
N THR A 784 -14.19 -17.16 -26.77
CA THR A 784 -13.87 -16.97 -28.19
C THR A 784 -13.58 -15.50 -28.48
N PRO A 785 -12.76 -15.17 -29.51
CA PRO A 785 -12.52 -13.79 -29.91
C PRO A 785 -13.83 -13.02 -30.17
N THR A 786 -14.81 -13.68 -30.79
CA THR A 786 -16.13 -13.10 -31.09
C THR A 786 -16.88 -12.64 -29.85
N ALA A 787 -16.77 -13.37 -28.73
CA ALA A 787 -17.43 -12.98 -27.47
C ALA A 787 -16.84 -11.69 -26.88
N VAL A 788 -15.51 -11.53 -26.93
CA VAL A 788 -14.83 -10.33 -26.43
C VAL A 788 -15.02 -9.13 -27.36
N ILE A 789 -15.05 -9.36 -28.68
CA ILE A 789 -15.42 -8.31 -29.65
C ILE A 789 -16.85 -7.83 -29.42
N ARG A 790 -17.79 -8.74 -29.13
CA ARG A 790 -19.17 -8.37 -28.76
C ARG A 790 -19.21 -7.53 -27.48
N ALA A 791 -18.43 -7.90 -26.46
CA ALA A 791 -18.32 -7.11 -25.23
C ALA A 791 -17.77 -5.69 -25.52
N ALA A 792 -16.78 -5.55 -26.42
CA ALA A 792 -16.26 -4.25 -26.85
C ALA A 792 -17.31 -3.42 -27.60
N GLN A 793 -18.14 -4.04 -28.43
CA GLN A 793 -19.26 -3.37 -29.11
C GLN A 793 -20.32 -2.89 -28.11
N GLN A 794 -20.66 -3.72 -27.11
CA GLN A 794 -21.60 -3.35 -26.04
C GLN A 794 -21.06 -2.18 -25.20
N LEU A 795 -19.76 -2.19 -24.89
CA LEU A 795 -19.06 -1.10 -24.22
C LEU A 795 -19.18 0.20 -25.03
N GLN A 796 -18.84 0.15 -26.32
CA GLN A 796 -18.91 1.30 -27.25
C GLN A 796 -20.32 1.88 -27.36
N GLN A 797 -21.35 1.03 -27.33
CA GLN A 797 -22.76 1.43 -27.45
C GLN A 797 -23.39 1.86 -26.12
N ALA A 798 -22.62 1.92 -25.03
CA ALA A 798 -23.11 2.18 -23.68
C ALA A 798 -24.29 1.27 -23.27
N ALA A 799 -24.28 0.00 -23.71
CA ALA A 799 -25.41 -0.92 -23.55
C ALA A 799 -25.79 -1.18 -22.08
N GLY A 800 -24.81 -1.20 -21.17
CA GLY A 800 -25.03 -1.31 -19.73
C GLY A 800 -24.99 0.03 -18.98
N GLY A 801 -24.95 1.15 -19.71
CA GLY A 801 -24.86 2.51 -19.16
C GLY A 801 -23.43 2.96 -18.86
N TRP A 802 -23.20 4.26 -19.03
CA TRP A 802 -21.95 4.94 -18.70
C TRP A 802 -22.18 5.92 -17.56
N ARG A 803 -21.31 5.88 -16.56
CA ARG A 803 -21.34 6.82 -15.44
C ARG A 803 -20.00 7.53 -15.34
N ALA A 804 -20.01 8.85 -15.53
CA ALA A 804 -18.87 9.71 -15.35
C ALA A 804 -18.93 10.38 -13.97
N LEU A 805 -17.81 10.36 -13.24
CA LEU A 805 -17.57 11.24 -12.11
C LEU A 805 -16.46 12.20 -12.51
N ALA A 806 -16.68 13.50 -12.37
CA ALA A 806 -15.71 14.51 -12.76
C ALA A 806 -15.72 15.69 -11.79
N ASN A 807 -14.63 16.43 -11.73
CA ASN A 807 -14.51 17.64 -10.91
C ASN A 807 -15.02 18.92 -11.59
N GLY A 808 -15.81 18.78 -12.66
CA GLY A 808 -16.37 19.90 -13.42
C GLY A 808 -17.73 19.58 -14.05
N PRO A 809 -18.31 20.56 -14.76
CA PRO A 809 -19.70 20.50 -15.19
C PRO A 809 -19.95 19.43 -16.27
N CYS A 810 -21.22 19.00 -16.35
CA CYS A 810 -21.69 18.08 -17.40
C CYS A 810 -21.51 18.71 -18.79
N PRO A 811 -20.96 17.98 -19.78
CA PRO A 811 -20.70 18.52 -21.13
C PRO A 811 -21.96 18.66 -22.00
N GLY A 812 -23.14 18.26 -21.52
CA GLY A 812 -24.41 18.26 -22.26
C GLY A 812 -24.69 16.93 -22.97
N SER A 813 -25.72 16.91 -23.84
CA SER A 813 -26.19 15.68 -24.52
C SER A 813 -25.05 14.92 -25.22
N PRO A 814 -24.93 13.59 -25.05
CA PRO A 814 -25.90 12.66 -24.47
C PRO A 814 -25.85 12.54 -22.92
N TRP A 815 -24.93 13.25 -22.25
CA TRP A 815 -24.73 13.17 -20.80
C TRP A 815 -25.84 13.91 -20.03
N GLN A 816 -26.40 13.23 -19.03
CA GLN A 816 -27.42 13.76 -18.14
C GLN A 816 -26.81 13.97 -16.75
N ALA A 817 -26.98 15.16 -16.18
CA ALA A 817 -26.54 15.41 -14.82
C ALA A 817 -27.33 14.50 -13.86
N ALA A 818 -26.61 13.69 -13.09
CA ALA A 818 -27.18 12.90 -12.01
C ALA A 818 -27.60 13.87 -10.90
N THR A 819 -28.90 13.85 -10.57
CA THR A 819 -29.50 14.59 -9.45
C THR A 819 -29.16 13.99 -8.11
#